data_AF-A0A1I0KZW2-F1
#
_entry.id   AF-A0A1I0KZW2-F1
#
_cell.length_a   1.000
_cell.length_b   1.000
_cell.length_c   1.000
_cell.angle_alpha   90.00
_cell.angle_beta   90.00
_cell.angle_gamma   90.00
#
_symmetry.space_group_name_H-M   'P 1'
#
loop_
_entity.id
_entity.type
_entity.pdbx_description
1 polymer ?
#
loop_
_entity_poly.entity_id
_entity_poly.type
_entity_poly.pdbx_seq_one_letter_code
_entity_poly.pdbx_strand_id
1 'polypeptide(L)'
;MPRPLPKPGWSPPETMGEYRLLRLLGRGGMGQVYLAEDTLLERTVALKLIASVRPDEAARKRFHAEARAIARLSHPNVVTVHRVGEVEGRPYLVTEFIRGQTLGELSRPLAPERVLSIALGLARGLAAAHRQGVLHRDIKPANAMLTEEGEVKLLDFGLAKLLEGPRMAPLEAPGRAGPVAPALRELSDAEDLMGTPLYMAPEALRGEPSTRRSDLYSLGAVLYELCAGMAPRQWLDEQLPFEAWASAVAPPLLERAKDVDPRFAALVDRCLQTEPERRFASADELCTALAGLQRELESPPGGELPEGNPYRGLRPFEAEHRACFFGRSQEVEAVLERLRAEPLVLVTGDSGVGKSSLCRAGVLPRVAEGALGQGRHYRVLGLIPGAHPLAALASAAEPLWEKGGAQPGALLGTEPRAFVRELSRTLGRAEGLLVFVDQLEELFTIGAPEEAAPFAEALVRLAELPCVRVLLTVRGDFFTRLASLPGLGEQVARALYLLRPLSAEAARAAITGPAQGQGIHFESEALVSTLAASAVSSAGGLPLLQFTMAELWEARDEARRCIPASALEALGGVDGALSRHADRVLAGLPPLQRRAARALLPRLVSPEGTGARRTGTELDAGEPATQGALDALVKGRLVVARETDGETTYEVAHEALLRGWGTLRSWLATEGEKRPVRERLEAAAAEWTRLERAREALWSERLLQETQGVDRDALSPRGTEFLDASHSATRRKRWRQRALLMAVPLVLVAVLGGVRLHAQWTRAQKVAGYEAQATGLAARGLARKQAAEALRQKAHGLFEAVGGGTVEETAARREAAERAWEEALAARQEADDALDEAGQSLEAALVVDLSNERIRGRLVDLLVERLELAEAFHQPERQREMARRIQAYDSGGERQQRLQAPPTLTLTSSPSGAEVVLERYVEDAKGTRALTVSRRLGRTPLEGLKLPEGPGSYRLTVHAPGRVEVRAPVLLSRGEPLSLHLALPERGAVPEGFVYVPPGRFLVGSADPEDMRRGLLNAQPLHESRTGAFLVARTEVTFGEWLAFLRDAAPPGAAQGHRPYSDLRQWGVALTPSATGRWRLRLQLNKHALEANEGEPLRFEGRAVRREQDWARLPVSGISFEDARAYLAWLDRTGRVPGARFCHEREWERAARGADGRAFPHGNRLEAEDANFDQTYGRKTDAFGPDEVGSHPASASPFGLLDMTGNVYEFTQSMGAREEIAIRGGSWYFDRVSVLVANRTFVEPRTRDIGTGMRVCADAPGP
;
A
#
# COMPACT_ATOMS: atom_id res chain seq x y z
N MET A 1 50.44 13.52 3.06
CA MET A 1 49.25 14.20 2.50
C MET A 1 48.34 13.16 1.87
N PRO A 2 47.07 13.05 2.25
CA PRO A 2 46.14 12.18 1.53
C PRO A 2 45.92 12.77 0.12
N ARG A 3 45.95 11.92 -0.91
CA ARG A 3 45.58 12.32 -2.27
C ARG A 3 44.17 12.94 -2.24
N PRO A 4 43.94 14.11 -2.86
CA PRO A 4 42.59 14.64 -2.96
C PRO A 4 41.75 13.68 -3.78
N LEU A 5 40.63 13.24 -3.20
CA LEU A 5 39.61 12.46 -3.91
C LEU A 5 39.18 13.22 -5.18
N PRO A 6 38.98 12.55 -6.32
CA PRO A 6 38.52 13.20 -7.54
C PRO A 6 37.20 13.94 -7.28
N LYS A 7 37.14 15.22 -7.67
CA LYS A 7 35.91 16.03 -7.61
C LYS A 7 34.83 15.33 -8.44
N PRO A 8 33.60 15.16 -7.92
CA PRO A 8 32.51 14.60 -8.72
C PRO A 8 32.22 15.53 -9.90
N GLY A 9 31.95 14.98 -11.08
CA GLY A 9 31.59 15.75 -12.28
C GLY A 9 30.25 16.49 -12.20
N TRP A 10 29.56 16.43 -11.06
CA TRP A 10 28.27 17.10 -10.81
C TRP A 10 27.98 17.23 -9.31
N SER A 11 27.44 18.38 -8.90
CA SER A 11 26.94 18.65 -7.54
C SER A 11 25.48 19.12 -7.63
N PRO A 12 24.57 18.62 -6.78
CA PRO A 12 23.18 19.06 -6.79
C PRO A 12 23.06 20.52 -6.34
N PRO A 13 22.05 21.27 -6.83
CA PRO A 13 21.77 22.61 -6.35
C PRO A 13 21.32 22.61 -4.88
N GLU A 14 21.60 23.69 -4.14
CA GLU A 14 21.21 23.82 -2.73
C GLU A 14 19.69 23.73 -2.49
N THR A 15 18.89 24.06 -3.50
CA THR A 15 17.43 23.93 -3.48
C THR A 15 16.94 23.18 -4.71
N MET A 16 16.05 22.22 -4.52
CA MET A 16 15.43 21.40 -5.56
C MET A 16 13.91 21.36 -5.36
N GLY A 17 13.18 22.15 -6.15
CA GLY A 17 11.74 22.35 -5.93
C GLY A 17 11.48 22.95 -4.55
N GLU A 18 10.66 22.30 -3.74
CA GLU A 18 10.37 22.69 -2.35
C GLU A 18 11.40 22.18 -1.33
N TYR A 19 12.46 21.48 -1.76
CA TYR A 19 13.43 20.88 -0.83
C TYR A 19 14.73 21.68 -0.78
N ARG A 20 15.12 22.12 0.42
CA ARG A 20 16.41 22.74 0.70
C ARG A 20 17.37 21.69 1.24
N LEU A 21 18.51 21.46 0.58
CA LEU A 21 19.53 20.52 1.05
C LEU A 21 20.29 21.13 2.23
N LEU A 22 20.29 20.43 3.37
CA LEU A 22 20.94 20.89 4.60
C LEU A 22 22.35 20.31 4.75
N ARG A 23 22.50 18.98 4.65
CA ARG A 23 23.82 18.31 4.68
C ARG A 23 23.79 16.95 4.01
N LEU A 24 24.94 16.46 3.55
CA LEU A 24 25.10 15.09 3.09
C LEU A 24 25.02 14.11 4.28
N LEU A 25 24.19 13.09 4.17
CA LEU A 25 24.06 11.99 5.14
C LEU A 25 24.94 10.79 4.78
N GLY A 26 25.07 10.49 3.48
CA GLY A 26 25.89 9.36 3.02
C GLY A 26 26.11 9.36 1.51
N ARG A 27 27.17 8.68 1.07
CA ARG A 27 27.54 8.51 -0.34
C ARG A 27 27.91 7.05 -0.59
N GLY A 28 27.35 6.44 -1.65
CA GLY A 28 27.63 5.06 -2.03
C GLY A 28 27.55 4.84 -3.55
N GLY A 29 27.76 3.60 -4.00
CA GLY A 29 27.76 3.26 -5.44
C GLY A 29 26.45 3.57 -6.18
N MET A 30 25.34 3.70 -5.46
CA MET A 30 24.01 3.98 -6.02
C MET A 30 23.63 5.47 -6.02
N GLY A 31 24.43 6.35 -5.40
CA GLY A 31 24.13 7.79 -5.33
C GLY A 31 24.49 8.49 -4.02
N GLN A 32 23.85 9.63 -3.76
CA GLN A 32 24.09 10.49 -2.59
C GLN A 32 22.80 10.72 -1.81
N VAL A 33 22.83 10.60 -0.48
CA VAL A 33 21.69 10.85 0.41
C VAL A 33 21.95 12.12 1.20
N TYR A 34 21.00 13.04 1.18
CA TYR A 34 21.04 14.33 1.86
C TYR A 34 19.94 14.43 2.90
N LEU A 35 20.25 15.09 4.02
CA LEU A 35 19.27 15.68 4.90
C LEU A 35 18.73 16.92 4.21
N ALA A 36 17.42 17.01 4.07
CA ALA A 36 16.79 18.15 3.43
C ALA A 36 15.61 18.65 4.27
N GLU A 37 15.25 19.91 4.05
CA GLU A 37 14.07 20.55 4.61
C GLU A 37 13.02 20.68 3.50
N ASP A 38 11.86 20.09 3.72
CA ASP A 38 10.65 20.34 2.93
C ASP A 38 10.10 21.70 3.36
N THR A 39 10.39 22.73 2.56
CA THR A 39 10.07 24.13 2.89
C THR A 39 8.59 24.45 2.78
N LEU A 40 7.79 23.59 2.13
CA LEU A 40 6.34 23.74 2.02
C LEU A 40 5.63 23.17 3.25
N LEU A 41 6.09 22.02 3.75
CA LEU A 41 5.50 21.31 4.89
C LEU A 41 6.26 21.49 6.20
N GLU A 42 7.32 22.31 6.20
CA GLU A 42 8.18 22.63 7.36
C GLU A 42 8.68 21.39 8.11
N ARG A 43 9.17 20.39 7.37
CA ARG A 43 9.64 19.12 7.96
C ARG A 43 10.99 18.67 7.41
N THR A 44 11.71 17.90 8.20
CA THR A 44 12.97 17.27 7.80
C THR A 44 12.73 15.97 7.05
N VAL A 45 13.41 15.78 5.91
CA VAL A 45 13.29 14.61 5.04
C VAL A 45 14.66 14.07 4.64
N ALA A 46 14.72 12.79 4.28
CA ALA A 46 15.89 12.20 3.65
C ALA A 46 15.69 12.17 2.13
N LEU A 47 16.57 12.85 1.40
CA LEU A 47 16.53 12.96 -0.05
C LEU A 47 17.70 12.19 -0.67
N LYS A 48 17.39 11.15 -1.43
CA LYS A 48 18.37 10.31 -2.13
C LYS A 48 18.40 10.64 -3.61
N LEU A 49 19.53 11.12 -4.08
CA LEU A 49 19.86 11.33 -5.49
C LEU A 49 20.47 10.04 -6.05
N ILE A 50 19.94 9.55 -7.17
CA ILE A 50 20.35 8.26 -7.73
C ILE A 50 21.30 8.47 -8.92
N ALA A 51 22.45 7.79 -8.90
CA ALA A 51 23.48 7.67 -9.94
C ALA A 51 24.31 8.91 -10.36
N SER A 52 25.52 8.62 -10.86
CA SER A 52 26.53 9.55 -11.41
C SER A 52 26.38 9.83 -12.91
N VAL A 53 25.62 9.00 -13.64
CA VAL A 53 25.34 9.05 -15.09
C VAL A 53 23.83 9.18 -15.31
N ARG A 54 23.40 9.96 -16.31
CA ARG A 54 21.97 10.08 -16.67
C ARG A 54 21.45 8.73 -17.18
N PRO A 55 20.50 8.08 -16.49
CA PRO A 55 19.94 6.82 -16.96
C PRO A 55 19.15 7.02 -18.26
N ASP A 56 19.09 5.99 -19.10
CA ASP A 56 18.23 5.97 -20.29
C ASP A 56 16.74 5.94 -19.90
N GLU A 57 15.87 6.18 -20.89
CA GLU A 57 14.44 6.35 -20.65
C GLU A 57 13.74 5.07 -20.16
N ALA A 58 14.20 3.90 -20.62
CA ALA A 58 13.65 2.61 -20.18
C ALA A 58 14.00 2.32 -18.71
N ALA A 59 15.21 2.65 -18.28
CA ALA A 59 15.65 2.51 -16.90
C ALA A 59 14.91 3.51 -15.98
N ARG A 60 14.68 4.75 -16.43
CA ARG A 60 13.85 5.74 -15.71
C ARG A 60 12.40 5.28 -15.55
N LYS A 61 11.78 4.73 -16.60
CA LYS A 61 10.39 4.22 -16.53
C LYS A 61 10.25 3.08 -15.52
N ARG A 62 11.21 2.14 -15.49
CA ARG A 62 11.26 1.06 -14.47
C ARG A 62 11.43 1.62 -13.06
N PHE A 63 12.32 2.59 -12.88
CA PHE A 63 12.51 3.29 -11.60
C PHE A 63 11.22 3.97 -11.13
N HIS A 64 10.54 4.73 -11.98
CA HIS A 64 9.29 5.41 -11.61
C HIS A 64 8.14 4.45 -11.30
N ALA A 65 8.01 3.34 -12.05
CA ALA A 65 6.99 2.34 -11.80
C ALA A 65 7.15 1.67 -10.42
N GLU A 66 8.37 1.27 -10.08
CA GLU A 66 8.67 0.61 -8.81
C GLU A 66 8.65 1.60 -7.62
N ALA A 67 9.16 2.83 -7.82
CA ALA A 67 9.12 3.89 -6.82
C ALA A 67 7.67 4.32 -6.50
N ARG A 68 6.75 4.33 -7.47
CA ARG A 68 5.31 4.56 -7.24
C ARG A 68 4.65 3.42 -6.46
N ALA A 69 5.07 2.17 -6.68
CA ALA A 69 4.56 1.03 -5.93
C ALA A 69 4.98 1.10 -4.45
N ILE A 70 6.22 1.50 -4.18
CA ILE A 70 6.72 1.72 -2.81
C ILE A 70 6.04 2.92 -2.15
N ALA A 71 5.78 4.01 -2.89
CA ALA A 71 5.08 5.19 -2.35
C ALA A 71 3.63 4.92 -1.90
N ARG A 72 3.00 3.84 -2.37
CA ARG A 72 1.68 3.40 -1.89
C ARG A 72 1.75 2.59 -0.59
N LEU A 73 2.94 2.21 -0.16
CA LEU A 73 3.15 1.38 1.01
C LEU A 73 3.31 2.27 2.26
N SER A 74 2.40 2.11 3.21
CA SER A 74 2.47 2.72 4.54
C SER A 74 2.49 1.61 5.59
N HIS A 75 3.62 1.44 6.26
CA HIS A 75 3.81 0.39 7.26
C HIS A 75 4.89 0.81 8.28
N PRO A 76 4.72 0.52 9.59
CA PRO A 76 5.69 0.95 10.61
C PRO A 76 7.11 0.43 10.36
N ASN A 77 7.28 -0.79 9.84
CA ASN A 77 8.59 -1.37 9.56
C ASN A 77 9.14 -1.11 8.14
N VAL A 78 8.56 -0.15 7.39
CA VAL A 78 9.06 0.24 6.07
C VAL A 78 9.15 1.76 5.99
N VAL A 79 10.23 2.27 5.40
CA VAL A 79 10.38 3.72 5.19
C VAL A 79 9.26 4.28 4.31
N THR A 80 8.65 5.37 4.76
CA THR A 80 7.63 6.09 4.01
C THR A 80 8.28 6.94 2.92
N VAL A 81 7.87 6.72 1.67
CA VAL A 81 8.26 7.58 0.55
C VAL A 81 7.29 8.75 0.46
N HIS A 82 7.81 9.98 0.55
CA HIS A 82 7.03 11.21 0.42
C HIS A 82 6.95 11.68 -1.03
N ARG A 83 8.03 11.54 -1.81
CA ARG A 83 8.06 11.99 -3.20
C ARG A 83 9.06 11.22 -4.05
N VAL A 84 8.79 11.14 -5.34
CA VAL A 84 9.72 10.72 -6.38
C VAL A 84 9.76 11.83 -7.41
N GLY A 85 10.96 12.25 -7.82
CA GLY A 85 11.11 13.34 -8.79
C GLY A 85 12.36 13.21 -9.63
N GLU A 86 12.63 14.24 -10.42
CA GLU A 86 13.82 14.35 -11.27
C GLU A 86 14.43 15.74 -11.12
N VAL A 87 15.77 15.80 -11.11
CA VAL A 87 16.54 17.04 -11.17
C VAL A 87 17.62 16.88 -12.24
N GLU A 88 17.63 17.76 -13.24
CA GLU A 88 18.65 17.79 -14.31
C GLU A 88 18.91 16.44 -15.02
N GLY A 89 17.88 15.63 -15.25
CA GLY A 89 18.06 14.30 -15.84
C GLY A 89 18.30 13.17 -14.85
N ARG A 90 18.28 13.44 -13.54
CA ARG A 90 18.64 12.48 -12.49
C ARG A 90 17.46 12.23 -11.54
N PRO A 91 17.03 10.98 -11.35
CA PRO A 91 15.95 10.68 -10.43
C PRO A 91 16.38 10.91 -8.97
N TYR A 92 15.45 11.42 -8.17
CA TYR A 92 15.59 11.50 -6.72
C TYR A 92 14.37 10.92 -6.01
N LEU A 93 14.60 10.43 -4.79
CA LEU A 93 13.60 9.88 -3.89
C LEU A 93 13.62 10.66 -2.58
N VAL A 94 12.46 11.13 -2.13
CA VAL A 94 12.27 11.80 -0.84
C VAL A 94 11.53 10.86 0.08
N THR A 95 12.10 10.63 1.25
CA THR A 95 11.59 9.72 2.28
C THR A 95 11.50 10.43 3.63
N GLU A 96 10.76 9.85 4.57
CA GLU A 96 10.84 10.28 5.97
C GLU A 96 12.29 10.25 6.46
N PHE A 97 12.72 11.27 7.21
CA PHE A 97 14.02 11.24 7.86
C PHE A 97 13.93 10.41 9.14
N ILE A 98 14.58 9.25 9.15
CA ILE A 98 14.61 8.36 10.32
C ILE A 98 15.80 8.73 11.19
N ARG A 99 15.55 8.94 12.49
CA ARG A 99 16.58 9.10 13.51
C ARG A 99 16.89 7.74 14.10
N GLY A 100 18.14 7.31 14.00
CA GLY A 100 18.53 5.96 14.38
C GLY A 100 19.89 5.55 13.80
N GLN A 101 20.22 4.27 13.97
CA GLN A 101 21.44 3.66 13.44
C GLN A 101 21.08 2.56 12.46
N THR A 102 21.84 2.43 11.37
CA THR A 102 21.70 1.28 10.48
C THR A 102 22.10 0.00 11.22
N LEU A 103 21.54 -1.15 10.84
CA LEU A 103 22.01 -2.44 11.39
C LEU A 103 23.48 -2.72 11.01
N GLY A 104 23.97 -2.02 9.98
CA GLY A 104 25.38 -1.88 9.60
C GLY A 104 26.30 -1.39 10.71
N GLU A 105 25.84 -0.40 11.48
CA GLU A 105 26.64 0.36 12.45
C GLU A 105 26.55 -0.21 13.87
N LEU A 106 25.62 -1.14 14.11
CA LEU A 106 25.51 -1.81 15.40
C LEU A 106 26.73 -2.69 15.65
N SER A 107 27.22 -2.68 16.89
CA SER A 107 28.24 -3.62 17.35
C SER A 107 27.66 -5.04 17.36
N ARG A 108 28.37 -6.00 16.73
CA ARG A 108 27.93 -7.40 16.58
C ARG A 108 28.93 -8.33 17.26
N PRO A 109 28.51 -9.53 17.71
CA PRO A 109 27.15 -10.06 17.66
C PRO A 109 26.19 -9.34 18.62
N LEU A 110 24.91 -9.30 18.26
CA LEU A 110 23.84 -8.74 19.08
C LEU A 110 23.24 -9.80 20.00
N ALA A 111 22.66 -9.36 21.12
CA ALA A 111 21.92 -10.24 22.02
C ALA A 111 20.78 -10.97 21.27
N PRO A 112 20.62 -12.31 21.42
CA PRO A 112 19.64 -13.09 20.65
C PRO A 112 18.20 -12.54 20.73
N GLU A 113 17.79 -12.02 21.88
CA GLU A 113 16.47 -11.43 22.11
C GLU A 113 16.28 -10.15 21.28
N ARG A 114 17.34 -9.33 21.19
CA ARG A 114 17.38 -8.13 20.35
C ARG A 114 17.29 -8.51 18.87
N VAL A 115 18.00 -9.56 18.44
CA VAL A 115 17.97 -10.03 17.05
C VAL A 115 16.60 -10.60 16.69
N LEU A 116 15.94 -11.32 17.59
CA LEU A 116 14.59 -11.86 17.37
C LEU A 116 13.55 -10.73 17.20
N SER A 117 13.62 -9.68 18.01
CA SER A 117 12.75 -8.50 17.86
C SER A 117 12.98 -7.79 16.51
N ILE A 118 14.24 -7.62 16.12
CA ILE A 118 14.62 -7.09 14.80
C ILE A 118 14.09 -7.99 13.67
N ALA A 119 14.24 -9.31 13.80
CA ALA A 119 13.77 -10.29 12.82
C ALA A 119 12.27 -10.17 12.58
N LEU A 120 11.48 -10.03 13.65
CA LEU A 120 10.04 -9.90 13.54
C LEU A 120 9.64 -8.59 12.82
N GLY A 121 10.27 -7.47 13.18
CA GLY A 121 10.00 -6.19 12.51
C GLY A 121 10.37 -6.19 11.02
N LEU A 122 11.55 -6.72 10.67
CA LEU A 122 11.98 -6.85 9.27
C LEU A 122 11.06 -7.78 8.47
N ALA A 123 10.66 -8.92 9.03
CA ALA A 123 9.74 -9.84 8.39
C ALA A 123 8.37 -9.19 8.14
N ARG A 124 7.84 -8.41 9.11
CA ARG A 124 6.57 -7.68 8.98
C ARG A 124 6.63 -6.65 7.85
N GLY A 125 7.71 -5.88 7.79
CA GLY A 125 7.94 -4.92 6.70
C GLY A 125 8.04 -5.58 5.33
N LEU A 126 8.75 -6.71 5.25
CA LEU A 126 8.90 -7.47 4.00
C LEU A 126 7.57 -8.10 3.55
N ALA A 127 6.78 -8.64 4.48
CA ALA A 127 5.44 -9.17 4.19
C ALA A 127 4.50 -8.08 3.64
N ALA A 128 4.55 -6.87 4.21
CA ALA A 128 3.79 -5.73 3.69
C ALA A 128 4.15 -5.38 2.24
N ALA A 129 5.44 -5.40 1.90
CA ALA A 129 5.91 -5.15 0.53
C ALA A 129 5.49 -6.26 -0.45
N HIS A 130 5.65 -7.52 -0.05
CA HIS A 130 5.31 -8.68 -0.89
C HIS A 130 3.82 -8.74 -1.23
N ARG A 131 2.92 -8.34 -0.31
CA ARG A 131 1.47 -8.24 -0.56
C ARG A 131 1.11 -7.21 -1.63
N GLN A 132 1.93 -6.17 -1.79
CA GLN A 132 1.77 -5.14 -2.83
C GLN A 132 2.52 -5.49 -4.13
N GLY A 133 3.07 -6.71 -4.24
CA GLY A 133 3.82 -7.16 -5.41
C GLY A 133 5.21 -6.55 -5.55
N VAL A 134 5.74 -5.91 -4.51
CA VAL A 134 7.06 -5.27 -4.50
C VAL A 134 8.10 -6.23 -3.90
N LEU A 135 9.24 -6.38 -4.58
CA LEU A 135 10.42 -7.11 -4.08
C LEU A 135 11.47 -6.12 -3.58
N HIS A 136 12.22 -6.47 -2.55
CA HIS A 136 13.24 -5.57 -2.00
C HIS A 136 14.57 -5.62 -2.76
N ARG A 137 15.04 -6.83 -3.15
CA ARG A 137 16.21 -7.08 -4.02
C ARG A 137 17.58 -6.58 -3.53
N ASP A 138 17.64 -5.94 -2.36
CA ASP A 138 18.88 -5.39 -1.78
C ASP A 138 18.83 -5.37 -0.24
N ILE A 139 18.27 -6.40 0.39
CA ILE A 139 18.26 -6.51 1.85
C ILE A 139 19.69 -6.78 2.32
N LYS A 140 20.21 -5.86 3.14
CA LYS A 140 21.54 -5.90 3.76
C LYS A 140 21.54 -5.00 5.00
N PRO A 141 22.51 -5.10 5.92
CA PRO A 141 22.47 -4.34 7.18
C PRO A 141 22.44 -2.82 7.01
N ALA A 142 23.04 -2.30 5.94
CA ALA A 142 23.02 -0.86 5.63
C ALA A 142 21.64 -0.34 5.16
N ASN A 143 20.75 -1.24 4.69
CA ASN A 143 19.42 -0.91 4.20
C ASN A 143 18.32 -1.26 5.22
N ALA A 144 18.68 -1.40 6.49
CA ALA A 144 17.74 -1.54 7.59
C ALA A 144 18.22 -0.64 8.73
N MET A 145 17.31 0.09 9.35
CA MET A 145 17.64 1.06 10.39
C MET A 145 16.81 0.81 11.64
N LEU A 146 17.49 0.83 12.79
CA LEU A 146 16.89 0.78 14.11
C LEU A 146 16.68 2.23 14.57
N THR A 147 15.44 2.62 14.81
CA THR A 147 15.09 3.97 15.25
C THR A 147 15.47 4.20 16.72
N GLU A 148 15.51 5.46 17.14
CA GLU A 148 15.72 5.83 18.55
C GLU A 148 14.63 5.25 19.48
N GLU A 149 13.42 5.03 18.96
CA GLU A 149 12.29 4.41 19.66
C GLU A 149 12.35 2.86 19.67
N GLY A 150 13.42 2.27 19.12
CA GLY A 150 13.64 0.83 19.13
C GLY A 150 12.91 0.04 18.04
N GLU A 151 12.25 0.72 17.09
CA GLU A 151 11.61 0.06 15.94
C GLU A 151 12.61 -0.18 14.81
N VAL A 152 12.51 -1.30 14.09
CA VAL A 152 13.32 -1.51 12.88
C VAL A 152 12.52 -1.18 11.61
N LYS A 153 13.16 -0.46 10.69
CA LYS A 153 12.59 -0.08 9.39
C LYS A 153 13.48 -0.57 8.24
N LEU A 154 12.86 -1.20 7.24
CA LEU A 154 13.48 -1.48 5.95
C LEU A 154 13.60 -0.18 5.14
N LEU A 155 14.79 0.05 4.61
CA LEU A 155 15.16 1.19 3.76
C LEU A 155 15.48 0.71 2.35
N ASP A 156 15.46 1.63 1.38
CA ASP A 156 16.13 1.44 0.08
C ASP A 156 15.80 0.13 -0.68
N PHE A 157 14.60 0.07 -1.26
CA PHE A 157 14.11 -1.04 -2.10
C PHE A 157 14.82 -1.14 -3.45
N GLY A 158 16.13 -1.40 -3.50
CA GLY A 158 16.86 -1.83 -4.70
C GLY A 158 16.71 -0.97 -5.97
N LEU A 159 16.10 0.22 -5.89
CA LEU A 159 15.58 0.98 -7.04
C LEU A 159 16.69 1.38 -8.01
N ALA A 160 17.91 1.56 -7.51
CA ALA A 160 19.09 1.86 -8.32
C ALA A 160 19.52 0.67 -9.20
N LYS A 161 19.27 -0.58 -8.79
CA LYS A 161 19.57 -1.78 -9.62
C LYS A 161 18.66 -1.89 -10.84
N LEU A 162 17.57 -1.11 -10.89
CA LEU A 162 16.71 -0.99 -12.07
C LEU A 162 17.28 -0.03 -13.12
N LEU A 163 18.23 0.82 -12.72
CA LEU A 163 18.88 1.81 -13.57
C LEU A 163 20.09 1.26 -14.34
N GLU A 164 20.61 0.11 -13.90
CA GLU A 164 21.59 -0.68 -14.64
C GLU A 164 20.84 -1.46 -15.74
N GLY A 165 21.40 -1.53 -16.95
CA GLY A 165 20.79 -2.18 -18.13
C GLY A 165 20.39 -3.66 -17.92
N PRO A 166 19.84 -4.35 -18.94
CA PRO A 166 19.00 -5.54 -18.75
C PRO A 166 19.72 -6.69 -18.02
N ARG A 167 19.52 -6.78 -16.70
CA ARG A 167 19.80 -7.97 -15.89
C ARG A 167 18.63 -8.48 -15.08
N MET A 168 17.50 -7.77 -15.02
CA MET A 168 16.32 -8.26 -14.28
C MET A 168 15.02 -7.89 -15.00
N ALA A 169 14.30 -8.92 -15.46
CA ALA A 169 12.95 -8.83 -15.99
C ALA A 169 11.90 -8.83 -14.85
N PRO A 170 10.69 -8.29 -15.06
CA PRO A 170 9.57 -8.39 -14.11
C PRO A 170 8.98 -9.81 -14.04
N LEU A 171 8.26 -10.09 -12.95
CA LEU A 171 7.64 -11.37 -12.58
C LEU A 171 6.69 -11.95 -13.66
N GLU A 172 7.09 -13.05 -14.30
CA GLU A 172 6.22 -14.11 -14.85
C GLU A 172 6.78 -15.50 -14.46
N ALA A 173 5.91 -16.52 -14.43
CA ALA A 173 6.11 -17.87 -13.85
C ALA A 173 7.13 -18.78 -14.62
N PRO A 174 7.55 -19.95 -14.08
CA PRO A 174 8.92 -20.46 -14.19
C PRO A 174 9.20 -21.34 -15.43
N GLY A 175 10.39 -21.17 -16.03
CA GLY A 175 10.85 -22.00 -17.15
C GLY A 175 12.35 -21.86 -17.47
N ARG A 176 13.15 -22.68 -16.75
CA ARG A 176 14.54 -23.16 -16.95
C ARG A 176 15.62 -22.32 -17.69
N ALA A 177 16.74 -22.23 -16.96
CA ALA A 177 18.04 -21.62 -17.22
C ALA A 177 18.82 -22.17 -18.44
N GLY A 178 19.57 -21.26 -19.07
CA GLY A 178 20.75 -21.50 -19.90
C GLY A 178 21.87 -20.50 -19.52
N PRO A 179 23.16 -20.85 -19.66
CA PRO A 179 24.25 -20.19 -18.94
C PRO A 179 24.68 -18.89 -19.61
N VAL A 180 24.83 -17.83 -18.81
CA VAL A 180 25.54 -16.60 -19.22
C VAL A 180 26.54 -16.21 -18.13
N ALA A 181 27.77 -16.73 -18.23
CA ALA A 181 28.96 -16.05 -17.75
C ALA A 181 29.78 -15.69 -19.00
N PRO A 182 30.04 -14.39 -19.26
CA PRO A 182 31.19 -13.76 -18.62
C PRO A 182 31.00 -12.24 -18.40
N ALA A 183 30.77 -11.80 -17.16
CA ALA A 183 30.82 -10.36 -16.84
C ALA A 183 31.17 -10.03 -15.38
N LEU A 184 31.71 -11.00 -14.62
CA LEU A 184 32.14 -10.79 -13.23
C LEU A 184 33.67 -10.79 -13.06
N ARG A 185 34.44 -10.96 -14.15
CA ARG A 185 35.91 -10.93 -14.10
C ARG A 185 36.52 -9.53 -14.21
N GLU A 186 35.75 -8.49 -14.54
CA GLU A 186 36.25 -7.10 -14.65
C GLU A 186 35.99 -6.24 -13.40
N LEU A 187 35.50 -6.82 -12.29
CA LEU A 187 35.20 -6.10 -11.05
C LEU A 187 36.22 -6.33 -9.92
N SER A 188 37.39 -6.91 -10.21
CA SER A 188 38.41 -7.24 -9.20
C SER A 188 39.28 -6.07 -8.73
N ASP A 189 39.15 -4.88 -9.33
CA ASP A 189 40.13 -3.79 -9.10
C ASP A 189 39.57 -2.58 -8.32
N ALA A 190 38.52 -2.77 -7.50
CA ALA A 190 38.04 -1.73 -6.59
C ALA A 190 37.71 -2.31 -5.19
N GLU A 191 38.58 -2.05 -4.22
CA GLU A 191 38.49 -2.47 -2.82
C GLU A 191 37.23 -1.92 -2.08
N ASP A 192 36.43 -1.04 -2.69
CA ASP A 192 35.22 -0.44 -2.09
C ASP A 192 33.88 -1.13 -2.50
N LEU A 193 33.90 -2.23 -3.27
CA LEU A 193 32.69 -2.87 -3.84
C LEU A 193 32.38 -4.31 -3.35
N MET A 194 33.04 -4.80 -2.31
CA MET A 194 32.91 -6.22 -1.87
C MET A 194 31.64 -6.59 -1.07
N GLY A 195 30.75 -5.65 -0.72
CA GLY A 195 29.69 -5.93 0.28
C GLY A 195 28.40 -6.61 -0.20
N THR A 196 27.96 -6.41 -1.45
CA THR A 196 26.60 -6.81 -1.88
C THR A 196 26.43 -8.32 -2.17
N PRO A 197 27.40 -9.04 -2.76
CA PRO A 197 27.26 -10.47 -3.05
C PRO A 197 27.05 -11.36 -1.82
N LEU A 198 27.49 -10.92 -0.63
CA LEU A 198 27.42 -11.68 0.62
C LEU A 198 25.98 -12.00 1.07
N TYR A 199 25.02 -11.15 0.69
CA TYR A 199 23.61 -11.27 1.08
C TYR A 199 22.71 -11.76 -0.06
N MET A 200 23.23 -11.89 -1.28
CA MET A 200 22.43 -12.33 -2.42
C MET A 200 22.13 -13.83 -2.36
N ALA A 201 20.92 -14.20 -2.78
CA ALA A 201 20.53 -15.58 -2.91
C ALA A 201 21.33 -16.30 -4.03
N PRO A 202 21.61 -17.61 -3.90
CA PRO A 202 22.35 -18.38 -4.90
C PRO A 202 21.79 -18.26 -6.32
N GLU A 203 20.47 -18.22 -6.49
CA GLU A 203 19.82 -18.00 -7.78
C GLU A 203 20.10 -16.62 -8.37
N ALA A 204 20.07 -15.57 -7.54
CA ALA A 204 20.35 -14.20 -7.97
C ALA A 204 21.82 -14.02 -8.38
N LEU A 205 22.75 -14.68 -7.67
CA LEU A 205 24.18 -14.70 -8.03
C LEU A 205 24.46 -15.40 -9.37
N ARG A 206 23.60 -16.35 -9.76
CA ARG A 206 23.65 -17.02 -11.08
C ARG A 206 22.96 -16.22 -12.19
N GLY A 207 22.42 -15.04 -11.87
CA GLY A 207 21.70 -14.18 -12.82
C GLY A 207 20.25 -14.59 -13.06
N GLU A 208 19.68 -15.48 -12.24
CA GLU A 208 18.25 -15.83 -12.31
C GLU A 208 17.38 -14.70 -11.71
N PRO A 209 16.12 -14.53 -12.15
CA PRO A 209 15.23 -13.49 -11.63
C PRO A 209 15.00 -13.64 -10.12
N SER A 210 15.16 -12.53 -9.38
CA SER A 210 14.86 -12.51 -7.94
C SER A 210 13.36 -12.69 -7.67
N THR A 211 13.03 -13.47 -6.65
CA THR A 211 11.66 -13.75 -6.22
C THR A 211 11.46 -13.36 -4.75
N ARG A 212 10.23 -13.53 -4.22
CA ARG A 212 9.97 -13.36 -2.77
C ARG A 212 10.88 -14.25 -1.90
N ARG A 213 11.22 -15.44 -2.39
CA ARG A 213 12.12 -16.39 -1.72
C ARG A 213 13.58 -15.95 -1.77
N SER A 214 13.96 -15.12 -2.73
CA SER A 214 15.29 -14.50 -2.79
C SER A 214 15.43 -13.42 -1.72
N ASP A 215 14.39 -12.59 -1.49
CA ASP A 215 14.39 -11.61 -0.38
C ASP A 215 14.46 -12.31 0.99
N LEU A 216 13.77 -13.45 1.16
CA LEU A 216 13.82 -14.24 2.40
C LEU A 216 15.23 -14.79 2.69
N TYR A 217 15.97 -15.19 1.64
CA TYR A 217 17.37 -15.58 1.80
C TYR A 217 18.21 -14.40 2.28
N SER A 218 18.07 -13.23 1.65
CA SER A 218 18.82 -12.03 2.04
C SER A 218 18.51 -11.58 3.47
N LEU A 219 17.24 -11.66 3.88
CA LEU A 219 16.85 -11.44 5.29
C LEU A 219 17.53 -12.46 6.21
N GLY A 220 17.49 -13.75 5.87
CA GLY A 220 18.19 -14.80 6.62
C GLY A 220 19.68 -14.53 6.77
N ALA A 221 20.35 -14.04 5.73
CA ALA A 221 21.78 -13.70 5.77
C ALA A 221 22.08 -12.52 6.71
N VAL A 222 21.21 -11.50 6.74
CA VAL A 222 21.31 -10.40 7.72
C VAL A 222 21.13 -10.93 9.13
N LEU A 223 20.09 -11.73 9.40
CA LEU A 223 19.85 -12.27 10.74
C LEU A 223 20.99 -13.16 11.24
N TYR A 224 21.55 -13.99 10.34
CA TYR A 224 22.73 -14.79 10.63
C TYR A 224 23.91 -13.92 11.05
N GLU A 225 24.19 -12.83 10.32
CA GLU A 225 25.28 -11.92 10.65
C GLU A 225 25.08 -11.19 11.98
N LEU A 226 23.86 -10.77 12.29
CA LEU A 226 23.56 -10.12 13.57
C LEU A 226 23.80 -11.08 14.75
N CYS A 227 23.54 -12.38 14.58
CA CYS A 227 23.78 -13.41 15.58
C CYS A 227 25.25 -13.87 15.65
N ALA A 228 25.89 -14.10 14.51
CA ALA A 228 27.21 -14.73 14.41
C ALA A 228 28.37 -13.72 14.27
N GLY A 229 28.07 -12.43 14.13
CA GLY A 229 29.04 -11.36 13.92
C GLY A 229 29.51 -11.20 12.47
N MET A 230 29.41 -12.25 11.64
CA MET A 230 29.81 -12.26 10.23
C MET A 230 28.75 -12.94 9.35
N ALA A 231 28.62 -12.49 8.11
CA ALA A 231 27.67 -13.03 7.15
C ALA A 231 28.00 -14.50 6.77
N PRO A 232 27.00 -15.32 6.40
CA PRO A 232 27.18 -16.76 6.22
C PRO A 232 28.33 -17.15 5.27
N ARG A 233 28.46 -16.42 4.15
CA ARG A 233 29.45 -16.69 3.10
C ARG A 233 30.85 -16.17 3.43
N GLN A 234 31.01 -15.31 4.44
CA GLN A 234 32.34 -14.87 4.90
C GLN A 234 33.06 -15.95 5.70
N TRP A 235 32.34 -17.00 6.14
CA TRP A 235 32.90 -18.16 6.79
C TRP A 235 33.42 -19.22 5.81
N LEU A 236 33.22 -19.00 4.50
CA LEU A 236 33.69 -19.89 3.44
C LEU A 236 35.12 -19.49 3.04
N ASP A 237 35.88 -20.46 2.53
CA ASP A 237 37.24 -20.22 2.03
C ASP A 237 37.20 -19.26 0.82
N GLU A 238 37.95 -18.15 0.92
CA GLU A 238 38.07 -17.13 -0.12
C GLU A 238 38.70 -17.68 -1.42
N GLN A 239 39.38 -18.83 -1.35
CA GLN A 239 39.97 -19.50 -2.52
C GLN A 239 38.98 -20.37 -3.32
N LEU A 240 37.73 -20.52 -2.85
CA LEU A 240 36.73 -21.30 -3.57
C LEU A 240 36.42 -20.68 -4.95
N PRO A 241 36.33 -21.49 -6.02
CA PRO A 241 35.84 -21.02 -7.32
C PRO A 241 34.47 -20.35 -7.17
N PHE A 242 34.22 -19.27 -7.91
CA PHE A 242 32.99 -18.46 -7.76
C PHE A 242 31.70 -19.29 -7.83
N GLU A 243 31.64 -20.29 -8.70
CA GLU A 243 30.46 -21.17 -8.81
C GLU A 243 30.24 -22.01 -7.54
N ALA A 244 31.33 -22.57 -6.99
CA ALA A 244 31.28 -23.33 -5.74
C ALA A 244 30.96 -22.42 -4.54
N TRP A 245 31.53 -21.22 -4.50
CA TRP A 245 31.21 -20.19 -3.51
C TRP A 245 29.75 -19.71 -3.63
N ALA A 246 29.24 -19.53 -4.85
CA ALA A 246 27.87 -19.11 -5.13
C ALA A 246 26.83 -20.12 -4.64
N SER A 247 27.12 -21.41 -4.77
CA SER A 247 26.24 -22.53 -4.37
C SER A 247 26.52 -23.13 -2.99
N ALA A 248 27.50 -22.62 -2.24
CA ALA A 248 27.88 -23.18 -0.95
C ALA A 248 26.73 -23.12 0.07
N VAL A 249 26.61 -24.18 0.86
CA VAL A 249 25.66 -24.23 1.99
C VAL A 249 26.25 -23.44 3.14
N ALA A 250 25.47 -22.53 3.71
CA ALA A 250 25.86 -21.80 4.91
C ALA A 250 26.11 -22.78 6.07
N PRO A 251 27.17 -22.59 6.89
CA PRO A 251 27.27 -23.30 8.15
C PRO A 251 26.01 -23.08 9.00
N PRO A 252 25.49 -24.09 9.72
CA PRO A 252 24.36 -23.91 10.61
C PRO A 252 24.64 -22.83 11.66
N LEU A 253 23.66 -21.97 11.94
CA LEU A 253 23.88 -20.81 12.83
C LEU A 253 24.37 -21.22 14.22
N LEU A 254 23.89 -22.34 14.77
CA LEU A 254 24.30 -22.84 16.09
C LEU A 254 25.79 -23.21 16.19
N GLU A 255 26.45 -23.52 15.07
CA GLU A 255 27.89 -23.78 15.08
C GLU A 255 28.71 -22.50 15.30
N ARG A 256 28.15 -21.34 14.92
CA ARG A 256 28.82 -20.03 14.99
C ARG A 256 28.30 -19.13 16.11
N ALA A 257 27.04 -19.28 16.50
CA ALA A 257 26.39 -18.51 17.57
C ALA A 257 25.71 -19.48 18.54
N LYS A 258 26.50 -19.99 19.50
CA LYS A 258 26.07 -21.05 20.45
C LYS A 258 25.01 -20.57 21.45
N ASP A 259 24.95 -19.28 21.70
CA ASP A 259 24.03 -18.67 22.68
C ASP A 259 22.64 -18.38 22.09
N VAL A 260 22.42 -18.69 20.81
CA VAL A 260 21.14 -18.49 20.12
C VAL A 260 20.19 -19.67 20.39
N ASP A 261 18.90 -19.40 20.62
CA ASP A 261 17.90 -20.47 20.76
C ASP A 261 17.89 -21.40 19.53
N PRO A 262 18.00 -22.73 19.70
CA PRO A 262 18.06 -23.67 18.59
C PRO A 262 16.89 -23.59 17.60
N ARG A 263 15.69 -23.21 18.07
CA ARG A 263 14.52 -23.02 17.21
C ARG A 263 14.67 -21.75 16.39
N PHE A 264 15.21 -20.66 16.97
CA PHE A 264 15.47 -19.42 16.20
C PHE A 264 16.51 -19.68 15.11
N ALA A 265 17.59 -20.38 15.47
CA ALA A 265 18.62 -20.80 14.52
C ALA A 265 18.04 -21.62 13.36
N ALA A 266 17.15 -22.58 13.64
CA ALA A 266 16.50 -23.37 12.60
C ALA A 266 15.65 -22.52 11.63
N LEU A 267 15.00 -21.44 12.11
CA LEU A 267 14.26 -20.52 11.24
C LEU A 267 15.20 -19.73 10.32
N VAL A 268 16.34 -19.26 10.85
CA VAL A 268 17.37 -18.56 10.06
C VAL A 268 18.00 -19.50 9.03
N ASP A 269 18.37 -20.72 9.44
CA ASP A 269 18.96 -21.75 8.58
C ASP A 269 17.99 -22.19 7.47
N ARG A 270 16.68 -22.24 7.74
CA ARG A 270 15.65 -22.51 6.72
C ARG A 270 15.57 -21.39 5.67
N CYS A 271 15.78 -20.13 6.05
CA CYS A 271 15.85 -19.02 5.09
C CYS A 271 17.08 -19.13 4.18
N LEU A 272 18.18 -19.70 4.67
CA LEU A 272 19.46 -19.84 3.97
C LEU A 272 19.59 -21.11 3.12
N GLN A 273 18.52 -21.89 2.94
CA GLN A 273 18.54 -23.06 2.06
C GLN A 273 18.90 -22.69 0.62
N THR A 274 19.75 -23.50 -0.02
CA THR A 274 20.22 -23.24 -1.40
C THR A 274 19.08 -23.34 -2.41
N GLU A 275 18.23 -24.36 -2.30
CA GLU A 275 17.02 -24.53 -3.10
C GLU A 275 15.90 -23.58 -2.63
N PRO A 276 15.37 -22.67 -3.48
CA PRO A 276 14.30 -21.75 -3.09
C PRO A 276 13.05 -22.44 -2.56
N GLU A 277 12.71 -23.61 -3.11
CA GLU A 277 11.55 -24.43 -2.72
C GLU A 277 11.55 -24.88 -1.25
N ARG A 278 12.74 -25.00 -0.64
CA ARG A 278 12.89 -25.44 0.77
C ARG A 278 12.81 -24.29 1.77
N ARG A 279 12.84 -23.04 1.30
CA ARG A 279 12.66 -21.85 2.14
C ARG A 279 11.18 -21.68 2.49
N PHE A 280 10.87 -20.70 3.35
CA PHE A 280 9.48 -20.29 3.57
C PHE A 280 8.83 -19.87 2.24
N ALA A 281 7.54 -20.15 2.06
CA ALA A 281 6.82 -19.79 0.85
C ALA A 281 6.57 -18.28 0.76
N SER A 282 6.46 -17.60 1.90
CA SER A 282 6.23 -16.16 2.00
C SER A 282 6.82 -15.55 3.28
N ALA A 283 6.98 -14.22 3.29
CA ALA A 283 7.36 -13.49 4.50
C ALA A 283 6.28 -13.56 5.61
N ASP A 284 5.00 -13.74 5.26
CA ASP A 284 3.92 -13.97 6.23
C ASP A 284 4.11 -15.29 7.00
N GLU A 285 4.58 -16.36 6.33
CA GLU A 285 4.89 -17.65 6.97
C GLU A 285 6.06 -17.50 7.96
N LEU A 286 7.13 -16.79 7.56
CA LEU A 286 8.27 -16.49 8.42
C LEU A 286 7.87 -15.63 9.63
N CYS A 287 7.05 -14.58 9.43
CA CYS A 287 6.50 -13.77 10.52
C CYS A 287 5.76 -14.62 11.54
N THR A 288 4.93 -15.54 11.07
CA THR A 288 4.11 -16.41 11.93
C THR A 288 5.00 -17.31 12.78
N ALA A 289 6.05 -17.88 12.18
CA ALA A 289 7.01 -18.73 12.90
C ALA A 289 7.82 -17.95 13.95
N LEU A 290 8.32 -16.76 13.60
CA LEU A 290 9.07 -15.89 14.52
C LEU A 290 8.21 -15.40 15.70
N ALA A 291 6.96 -15.00 15.44
CA ALA A 291 6.03 -14.58 16.48
C ALA A 291 5.59 -15.75 17.39
N GLY A 292 5.55 -16.98 16.86
CA GLY A 292 5.39 -18.19 17.67
C GLY A 292 6.53 -18.36 18.65
N LEU A 293 7.76 -18.29 18.16
CA LEU A 293 8.95 -18.46 18.98
C LEU A 293 9.14 -17.35 20.02
N GLN A 294 8.88 -16.09 19.67
CA GLN A 294 8.96 -14.97 20.61
C GLN A 294 8.01 -15.18 21.80
N ARG A 295 6.79 -15.66 21.57
CA ARG A 295 5.85 -15.97 22.66
C ARG A 295 6.36 -17.10 23.57
N GLU A 296 7.02 -18.10 23.00
CA GLU A 296 7.61 -19.21 23.76
C GLU A 296 8.83 -18.76 24.57
N LEU A 297 9.61 -17.78 24.08
CA LEU A 297 10.81 -17.24 24.75
C LEU A 297 10.50 -16.13 25.76
N GLU A 298 9.46 -15.34 25.54
CA GLU A 298 8.95 -14.33 26.49
C GLU A 298 8.24 -14.96 27.68
N SER A 299 8.05 -16.28 27.67
CA SER A 299 7.70 -17.04 28.88
C SER A 299 8.89 -16.94 29.86
N PRO A 300 8.75 -16.25 31.00
CA PRO A 300 9.90 -15.85 31.80
C PRO A 300 10.64 -17.05 32.40
N PRO A 301 11.99 -17.09 32.34
CA PRO A 301 12.77 -18.05 33.11
C PRO A 301 12.77 -17.61 34.60
N GLY A 302 12.26 -18.48 35.47
CA GLY A 302 12.64 -18.49 36.89
C GLY A 302 11.79 -17.71 37.89
N GLY A 303 10.58 -17.28 37.56
CA GLY A 303 9.56 -17.07 38.59
C GLY A 303 8.73 -18.33 38.70
N GLU A 304 8.66 -18.97 39.88
CA GLU A 304 7.63 -19.99 40.10
C GLU A 304 6.29 -19.36 39.72
N LEU A 305 5.61 -19.96 38.73
CA LEU A 305 4.26 -19.52 38.38
C LEU A 305 3.44 -19.69 39.66
N PRO A 306 2.74 -18.64 40.11
CA PRO A 306 1.99 -18.72 41.37
C PRO A 306 0.99 -19.88 41.29
N GLU A 307 0.98 -20.73 42.32
CA GLU A 307 0.02 -21.83 42.41
C GLU A 307 -1.42 -21.27 42.41
N GLY A 308 -2.27 -21.79 41.51
CA GLY A 308 -3.66 -21.35 41.36
C GLY A 308 -3.88 -20.39 40.19
N ASN A 309 -4.88 -19.51 40.32
CA ASN A 309 -5.38 -18.70 39.21
C ASN A 309 -4.38 -17.61 38.75
N PRO A 310 -3.87 -17.67 37.51
CA PRO A 310 -2.86 -16.73 37.02
C PRO A 310 -3.45 -15.36 36.65
N TYR A 311 -4.78 -15.22 36.62
CA TYR A 311 -5.46 -13.95 36.36
C TYR A 311 -5.89 -13.29 37.67
N ARG A 312 -5.58 -12.00 37.81
CA ARG A 312 -5.76 -11.26 39.08
C ARG A 312 -7.14 -10.64 39.25
N GLY A 313 -7.98 -10.71 38.22
CA GLY A 313 -9.30 -10.10 38.23
C GLY A 313 -9.21 -8.57 38.33
N LEU A 314 -9.88 -8.01 39.33
CA LEU A 314 -9.89 -6.55 39.58
C LEU A 314 -8.71 -6.04 40.41
N ARG A 315 -7.79 -6.92 40.82
CA ARG A 315 -6.61 -6.53 41.60
C ARG A 315 -5.46 -6.11 40.66
N PRO A 316 -4.63 -5.13 41.05
CA PRO A 316 -3.43 -4.81 40.28
C PRO A 316 -2.44 -5.98 40.30
N PHE A 317 -1.65 -6.12 39.24
CA PHE A 317 -0.46 -6.96 39.27
C PHE A 317 0.62 -6.29 40.13
N GLU A 318 1.29 -7.11 40.94
CA GLU A 318 2.38 -6.73 41.85
C GLU A 318 3.67 -7.43 41.40
N ALA A 319 4.81 -7.09 42.02
CA ALA A 319 6.11 -7.65 41.69
C ALA A 319 6.15 -9.20 41.67
N GLU A 320 5.47 -9.84 42.62
CA GLU A 320 5.32 -11.30 42.73
C GLU A 320 4.55 -11.92 41.55
N HIS A 321 3.73 -11.12 40.86
CA HIS A 321 2.91 -11.56 39.73
C HIS A 321 3.61 -11.37 38.38
N ARG A 322 4.88 -10.95 38.35
CA ARG A 322 5.63 -10.70 37.10
C ARG A 322 5.59 -11.87 36.12
N ALA A 323 5.57 -13.11 36.63
CA ALA A 323 5.58 -14.32 35.81
C ALA A 323 4.28 -14.53 35.01
N CYS A 324 3.19 -13.87 35.41
CA CYS A 324 1.89 -13.89 34.73
C CYS A 324 1.52 -12.53 34.12
N PHE A 325 2.45 -11.57 34.07
CA PHE A 325 2.20 -10.23 33.52
C PHE A 325 2.68 -10.13 32.06
N PHE A 326 1.76 -10.35 31.11
CA PHE A 326 2.04 -10.38 29.67
C PHE A 326 1.44 -9.19 28.91
N GLY A 327 1.97 -8.93 27.70
CA GLY A 327 1.42 -7.95 26.76
C GLY A 327 1.85 -6.51 27.00
N ARG A 328 2.77 -6.24 27.92
CA ARG A 328 3.25 -4.86 28.23
C ARG A 328 4.77 -4.68 28.17
N SER A 329 5.48 -5.63 27.54
CA SER A 329 6.95 -5.65 27.53
C SER A 329 7.55 -4.40 26.87
N GLN A 330 6.93 -3.90 25.80
CA GLN A 330 7.40 -2.69 25.09
C GLN A 330 7.23 -1.44 25.95
N GLU A 331 6.08 -1.30 26.62
CA GLU A 331 5.81 -0.15 27.49
C GLU A 331 6.68 -0.17 28.75
N VAL A 332 7.00 -1.35 29.29
CA VAL A 332 7.95 -1.49 30.40
C VAL A 332 9.33 -0.97 29.98
N GLU A 333 9.85 -1.40 28.83
CA GLU A 333 11.17 -0.95 28.37
C GLU A 333 11.19 0.55 28.05
N ALA A 334 10.13 1.08 27.42
CA ALA A 334 10.03 2.51 27.12
C ALA A 334 10.02 3.37 28.40
N VAL A 335 9.38 2.92 29.47
CA VAL A 335 9.41 3.62 30.77
C VAL A 335 10.79 3.49 31.42
N LEU A 336 11.46 2.34 31.31
CA LEU A 336 12.83 2.15 31.82
C LEU A 336 13.84 3.05 31.09
N GLU A 337 13.78 3.14 29.76
CA GLU A 337 14.61 4.03 28.96
C GLU A 337 14.41 5.50 29.34
N ARG A 338 13.15 5.90 29.56
CA ARG A 338 12.85 7.26 30.03
C ARG A 338 13.37 7.51 31.44
N LEU A 339 13.30 6.55 32.35
CA LEU A 339 13.90 6.67 33.69
C LEU A 339 15.44 6.70 33.67
N ARG A 340 16.07 6.17 32.60
CA ARG A 340 17.52 6.31 32.38
C ARG A 340 17.87 7.75 31.93
N ALA A 341 17.03 8.36 31.10
CA ALA A 341 17.25 9.67 30.51
C ALA A 341 16.80 10.84 31.40
N GLU A 342 15.64 10.71 32.06
CA GLU A 342 14.96 11.78 32.79
C GLU A 342 14.91 11.47 34.30
N PRO A 343 15.07 12.49 35.16
CA PRO A 343 15.02 12.30 36.62
C PRO A 343 13.60 12.06 37.15
N LEU A 344 12.57 12.49 36.42
CA LEU A 344 11.16 12.33 36.76
C LEU A 344 10.41 11.83 35.53
N VAL A 345 9.53 10.85 35.68
CA VAL A 345 8.67 10.33 34.61
C VAL A 345 7.23 10.25 35.09
N LEU A 346 6.29 10.83 34.34
CA LEU A 346 4.86 10.75 34.62
C LEU A 346 4.17 9.79 33.64
N VAL A 347 3.59 8.71 34.14
CA VAL A 347 2.75 7.78 33.38
C VAL A 347 1.29 8.20 33.50
N THR A 348 0.72 8.65 32.39
CA THR A 348 -0.70 9.05 32.29
C THR A 348 -1.46 8.15 31.31
N GLY A 349 -2.79 8.11 31.43
CA GLY A 349 -3.65 7.35 30.52
C GLY A 349 -5.04 7.13 31.10
N ASP A 350 -5.92 6.55 30.30
CA ASP A 350 -7.33 6.30 30.65
C ASP A 350 -7.47 5.46 31.94
N SER A 351 -8.62 5.62 32.62
CA SER A 351 -8.92 4.81 33.80
C SER A 351 -8.99 3.32 33.41
N GLY A 352 -8.34 2.45 34.18
CA GLY A 352 -8.31 1.01 33.92
C GLY A 352 -7.33 0.53 32.83
N VAL A 353 -6.47 1.39 32.27
CA VAL A 353 -5.50 0.96 31.23
C VAL A 353 -4.32 0.12 31.76
N GLY A 354 -4.17 0.03 33.09
CA GLY A 354 -3.14 -0.76 33.76
C GLY A 354 -1.89 0.01 34.21
N LYS A 355 -1.97 1.34 34.45
CA LYS A 355 -0.85 2.19 34.89
C LYS A 355 -0.10 1.62 36.11
N SER A 356 -0.82 1.38 37.21
CA SER A 356 -0.22 0.88 38.44
C SER A 356 0.38 -0.52 38.27
N SER A 357 -0.27 -1.40 37.48
CA SER A 357 0.25 -2.74 37.17
C SER A 357 1.51 -2.72 36.30
N LEU A 358 1.56 -1.83 35.29
CA LEU A 358 2.76 -1.61 34.48
C LEU A 358 3.96 -1.25 35.36
N CYS A 359 3.76 -0.30 36.28
CA CYS A 359 4.81 0.12 37.19
C CYS A 359 5.18 -1.01 38.17
N ARG A 360 4.21 -1.52 38.94
CA ARG A 360 4.45 -2.45 40.06
C ARG A 360 4.96 -3.82 39.63
N ALA A 361 4.43 -4.41 38.56
CA ALA A 361 4.81 -5.74 38.09
C ALA A 361 5.90 -5.72 37.01
N GLY A 362 5.97 -4.65 36.22
CA GLY A 362 6.92 -4.51 35.12
C GLY A 362 8.16 -3.70 35.48
N VAL A 363 7.98 -2.43 35.82
CA VAL A 363 9.09 -1.46 35.95
C VAL A 363 9.84 -1.58 37.27
N LEU A 364 9.15 -1.55 38.42
CA LEU A 364 9.79 -1.52 39.74
C LEU A 364 10.70 -2.73 40.01
N PRO A 365 10.30 -3.98 39.70
CA PRO A 365 11.15 -5.15 39.93
C PRO A 365 12.42 -5.10 39.07
N ARG A 366 12.31 -4.66 37.82
CA ARG A 366 13.46 -4.51 36.90
C ARG A 366 14.43 -3.43 37.37
N VAL A 367 13.92 -2.32 37.93
CA VAL A 367 14.78 -1.29 38.52
C VAL A 367 15.54 -1.81 39.74
N ALA A 368 14.86 -2.55 40.64
CA ALA A 368 15.49 -3.19 41.78
C ALA A 368 16.57 -4.22 41.36
N GLU A 369 16.37 -4.90 40.22
CA GLU A 369 17.32 -5.83 39.60
C GLU A 369 18.46 -5.13 38.83
N GLY A 370 18.51 -3.80 38.81
CA GLY A 370 19.62 -3.03 38.22
C GLY A 370 19.41 -2.57 36.78
N ALA A 371 18.19 -2.59 36.24
CA ALA A 371 17.90 -2.21 34.86
C ALA A 371 18.29 -0.76 34.47
N LEU A 372 18.57 0.12 35.44
CA LEU A 372 18.99 1.50 35.17
C LEU A 372 20.49 1.65 34.88
N GLY A 373 21.32 0.61 35.07
CA GLY A 373 22.68 0.52 34.51
C GLY A 373 23.73 1.54 34.98
N GLN A 374 23.44 2.40 35.96
CA GLN A 374 24.32 3.52 36.35
C GLN A 374 25.39 3.16 37.42
N GLY A 375 25.73 1.88 37.57
CA GLY A 375 26.67 1.44 38.62
C GLY A 375 26.16 1.65 40.06
N ARG A 376 24.85 1.87 40.23
CA ARG A 376 24.16 2.05 41.52
C ARG A 376 23.04 1.04 41.67
N HIS A 377 22.83 0.56 42.88
CA HIS A 377 21.67 -0.27 43.22
C HIS A 377 20.53 0.63 43.67
N TYR A 378 19.38 0.56 42.97
CA TYR A 378 18.24 1.43 43.25
C TYR A 378 17.27 0.75 44.23
N ARG A 379 17.04 1.37 45.38
CA ARG A 379 15.96 0.99 46.31
C ARG A 379 14.65 1.62 45.85
N VAL A 380 13.55 0.91 45.98
CA VAL A 380 12.21 1.40 45.61
C VAL A 380 11.48 1.87 46.86
N LEU A 381 11.00 3.12 46.84
CA LEU A 381 10.12 3.70 47.85
C LEU A 381 8.79 3.99 47.18
N GLY A 382 7.75 3.24 47.56
CA GLY A 382 6.39 3.38 47.02
C GLY A 382 5.46 4.08 48.00
N LEU A 383 4.64 5.00 47.52
CA LEU A 383 3.56 5.61 48.31
C LEU A 383 2.32 5.92 47.48
N ILE A 384 1.21 6.08 48.19
CA ILE A 384 -0.06 6.65 47.71
C ILE A 384 -0.36 7.87 48.59
N PRO A 385 -0.64 9.07 48.03
CA PRO A 385 -0.70 10.31 48.81
C PRO A 385 -1.71 10.33 49.98
N GLY A 386 -2.92 9.79 49.83
CA GLY A 386 -3.92 9.78 50.90
C GLY A 386 -4.44 11.17 51.31
N ALA A 387 -5.09 11.23 52.48
CA ALA A 387 -5.64 12.47 53.05
C ALA A 387 -4.56 13.47 53.50
N HIS A 388 -3.38 12.96 53.88
CA HIS A 388 -2.22 13.73 54.34
C HIS A 388 -0.97 13.38 53.52
N PRO A 389 -0.81 13.94 52.30
CA PRO A 389 0.27 13.61 51.38
C PRO A 389 1.69 13.77 51.96
N LEU A 390 1.92 14.82 52.76
CA LEU A 390 3.25 15.04 53.35
C LEU A 390 3.58 13.99 54.42
N ALA A 391 2.58 13.56 55.19
CA ALA A 391 2.73 12.49 56.17
C ALA A 391 2.99 11.14 55.49
N ALA A 392 2.33 10.86 54.37
CA ALA A 392 2.56 9.65 53.57
C ALA A 392 3.98 9.59 53.01
N LEU A 393 4.51 10.71 52.50
CA LEU A 393 5.91 10.80 52.04
C LEU A 393 6.90 10.65 53.20
N ALA A 394 6.61 11.26 54.35
CA ALA A 394 7.44 11.14 55.55
C ALA A 394 7.53 9.68 56.04
N SER A 395 6.38 8.99 56.13
CA SER A 395 6.29 7.60 56.58
C SER A 395 7.00 6.65 55.61
N ALA A 396 6.81 6.84 54.30
CA ALA A 396 7.51 6.02 53.30
C ALA A 396 9.03 6.21 53.32
N ALA A 397 9.51 7.39 53.72
CA ALA A 397 10.92 7.74 53.83
C ALA A 397 11.55 7.35 55.18
N GLU A 398 10.76 7.12 56.23
CA GLU A 398 11.24 6.79 57.59
C GLU A 398 12.25 5.62 57.65
N PRO A 399 12.10 4.53 56.87
CA PRO A 399 13.07 3.43 56.85
C PRO A 399 14.47 3.81 56.31
N LEU A 400 14.62 5.00 55.72
CA LEU A 400 15.87 5.53 55.19
C LEU A 400 16.60 6.45 56.19
N TRP A 401 16.03 6.74 57.36
CA TRP A 401 16.63 7.63 58.36
C TRP A 401 17.27 6.87 59.54
N GLU A 402 18.40 7.38 60.03
CA GLU A 402 19.04 6.86 61.25
C GLU A 402 18.31 7.32 62.53
N LYS A 403 18.28 6.45 63.54
CA LYS A 403 17.68 6.77 64.86
C LYS A 403 18.45 7.91 65.54
N GLY A 404 17.90 9.11 65.54
CA GLY A 404 18.44 10.29 66.26
C GLY A 404 18.51 11.60 65.47
N GLY A 405 18.21 11.59 64.16
CA GLY A 405 18.13 12.80 63.32
C GLY A 405 16.79 13.54 63.40
N ALA A 406 16.70 14.71 62.76
CA ALA A 406 15.44 15.43 62.60
C ALA A 406 14.45 14.58 61.81
N GLN A 407 13.25 14.38 62.36
CA GLN A 407 12.23 13.50 61.79
C GLN A 407 11.80 13.94 60.38
N PRO A 408 11.66 13.02 59.41
CA PRO A 408 11.23 13.33 58.04
C PRO A 408 10.00 14.23 57.95
N GLY A 409 8.99 13.98 58.79
CA GLY A 409 7.77 14.79 58.84
C GLY A 409 7.98 16.24 59.29
N ALA A 410 8.90 16.48 60.22
CA ALA A 410 9.21 17.83 60.69
C ALA A 410 9.97 18.66 59.62
N LEU A 411 10.81 18.00 58.83
CA LEU A 411 11.58 18.63 57.74
C LEU A 411 10.69 18.99 56.55
N LEU A 412 9.75 18.11 56.17
CA LEU A 412 8.82 18.33 55.06
C LEU A 412 7.83 19.50 55.32
N GLY A 413 7.44 19.73 56.58
CA GLY A 413 6.51 20.80 56.96
C GLY A 413 7.15 22.19 57.18
N THR A 414 8.48 22.28 57.34
CA THR A 414 9.17 23.54 57.68
C THR A 414 10.16 24.02 56.61
N GLU A 415 10.97 23.11 56.03
CA GLU A 415 11.94 23.45 54.98
C GLU A 415 12.22 22.22 54.07
N PRO A 416 11.48 22.03 52.96
CA PRO A 416 11.64 20.87 52.06
C PRO A 416 13.06 20.69 51.50
N ARG A 417 13.87 21.76 51.42
CA ARG A 417 15.28 21.69 51.02
C ARG A 417 16.16 20.96 52.05
N ALA A 418 15.83 21.05 53.33
CA ALA A 418 16.55 20.35 54.38
C ALA A 418 16.32 18.84 54.31
N PHE A 419 15.10 18.41 53.94
CA PHE A 419 14.75 17.00 53.70
C PHE A 419 15.61 16.37 52.59
N VAL A 420 15.72 17.04 51.43
CA VAL A 420 16.52 16.54 50.28
C VAL A 420 18.01 16.47 50.59
N ARG A 421 18.54 17.45 51.33
CA ARG A 421 19.94 17.47 51.75
C ARG A 421 20.29 16.32 52.70
N GLU A 422 19.41 15.97 53.63
CA GLU A 422 19.61 14.85 54.54
C GLU A 422 19.52 13.51 53.79
N LEU A 423 18.52 13.36 52.91
CA LEU A 423 18.38 12.16 52.07
C LEU A 423 19.61 11.91 51.19
N SER A 424 20.18 12.97 50.61
CA SER A 424 21.40 12.87 49.81
C SER A 424 22.62 12.46 50.64
N ARG A 425 22.65 12.75 51.96
CA ARG A 425 23.72 12.29 52.86
C ARG A 425 23.58 10.79 53.13
N THR A 426 22.35 10.31 53.33
CA THR A 426 22.09 8.90 53.69
C THR A 426 22.31 7.91 52.54
N LEU A 427 21.98 8.26 51.30
CA LEU A 427 22.08 7.35 50.13
C LEU A 427 23.52 7.09 49.65
N GLY A 428 24.51 7.87 50.08
CA GLY A 428 25.92 7.68 49.70
C GLY A 428 26.19 7.75 48.19
N ARG A 429 27.28 7.12 47.72
CA ARG A 429 27.70 7.13 46.28
C ARG A 429 27.24 5.90 45.47
N ALA A 430 26.96 4.79 46.15
CA ALA A 430 26.67 3.48 45.54
C ALA A 430 25.17 3.10 45.51
N GLU A 431 24.33 3.76 46.31
CA GLU A 431 22.88 3.52 46.30
C GLU A 431 22.14 4.62 45.56
N GLY A 432 21.09 4.22 44.85
CA GLY A 432 20.10 5.11 44.24
C GLY A 432 18.72 4.90 44.87
N LEU A 433 17.82 5.85 44.67
CA LEU A 433 16.45 5.76 45.16
C LEU A 433 15.47 6.00 44.00
N LEU A 434 14.53 5.07 43.80
CA LEU A 434 13.36 5.28 42.95
C LEU A 434 12.16 5.59 43.85
N VAL A 435 11.64 6.81 43.77
CA VAL A 435 10.41 7.24 44.43
C VAL A 435 9.24 6.98 43.47
N PHE A 436 8.39 6.02 43.81
CA PHE A 436 7.18 5.69 43.09
C PHE A 436 5.96 6.26 43.80
N VAL A 437 5.27 7.21 43.16
CA VAL A 437 3.99 7.75 43.66
C VAL A 437 2.86 7.25 42.77
N ASP A 438 2.01 6.41 43.35
CA ASP A 438 0.86 5.83 42.68
C ASP A 438 -0.39 6.67 42.98
N GLN A 439 -1.31 6.79 42.01
CA GLN A 439 -2.59 7.51 42.16
C GLN A 439 -2.42 8.97 42.60
N LEU A 440 -1.62 9.75 41.87
CA LEU A 440 -1.36 11.15 42.20
C LEU A 440 -2.63 12.03 42.18
N GLU A 441 -3.71 11.57 41.54
CA GLU A 441 -5.03 12.21 41.62
C GLU A 441 -5.60 12.30 43.05
N GLU A 442 -5.10 11.51 44.02
CA GLU A 442 -5.51 11.60 45.43
C GLU A 442 -5.26 12.98 46.02
N LEU A 443 -4.24 13.72 45.53
CA LEU A 443 -3.95 15.10 45.94
C LEU A 443 -5.12 16.07 45.75
N PHE A 444 -6.00 15.81 44.76
CA PHE A 444 -7.11 16.69 44.43
C PHE A 444 -8.47 16.11 44.82
N THR A 445 -8.53 14.84 45.20
CA THR A 445 -9.78 14.14 45.48
C THR A 445 -10.00 13.93 46.98
N ILE A 446 -8.96 13.51 47.70
CA ILE A 446 -9.05 13.24 49.15
C ILE A 446 -7.98 13.98 49.98
N GLY A 447 -6.90 14.43 49.36
CA GLY A 447 -5.81 15.14 50.03
C GLY A 447 -6.22 16.52 50.54
N ALA A 448 -5.64 16.92 51.67
CA ALA A 448 -5.74 18.28 52.19
C ALA A 448 -5.24 19.29 51.13
N PRO A 449 -6.08 20.22 50.63
CA PRO A 449 -5.72 21.15 49.56
C PRO A 449 -4.46 21.98 49.85
N GLU A 450 -4.24 22.32 51.12
CA GLU A 450 -3.08 23.03 51.64
C GLU A 450 -1.76 22.24 51.54
N GLU A 451 -1.80 20.90 51.48
CA GLU A 451 -0.62 20.04 51.38
C GLU A 451 -0.23 19.71 49.93
N ALA A 452 -1.11 19.92 48.95
CA ALA A 452 -0.89 19.52 47.55
C ALA A 452 0.30 20.25 46.90
N ALA A 453 0.43 21.56 47.12
CA ALA A 453 1.54 22.35 46.57
C ALA A 453 2.89 22.04 47.26
N PRO A 454 2.99 22.00 48.61
CA PRO A 454 4.20 21.55 49.30
C PRO A 454 4.65 20.13 48.91
N PHE A 455 3.72 19.20 48.72
CA PHE A 455 4.04 17.83 48.30
C PHE A 455 4.63 17.80 46.88
N ALA A 456 4.04 18.55 45.94
CA ALA A 456 4.57 18.68 44.59
C ALA A 456 5.97 19.31 44.57
N GLU A 457 6.21 20.34 45.39
CA GLU A 457 7.53 20.95 45.53
C GLU A 457 8.56 19.93 46.05
N ALA A 458 8.22 19.12 47.05
CA ALA A 458 9.10 18.08 47.57
C ALA A 458 9.53 17.07 46.50
N LEU A 459 8.61 16.61 45.64
CA LEU A 459 8.91 15.67 44.54
C LEU A 459 9.85 16.27 43.49
N VAL A 460 9.65 17.53 43.12
CA VAL A 460 10.52 18.23 42.16
C VAL A 460 11.94 18.35 42.74
N ARG A 461 12.06 18.71 44.02
CA ARG A 461 13.36 18.82 44.70
C ARG A 461 14.06 17.47 44.83
N LEU A 462 13.31 16.38 45.04
CA LEU A 462 13.87 15.03 45.02
C LEU A 462 14.44 14.66 43.65
N ALA A 463 13.75 15.02 42.57
CA ALA A 463 14.21 14.78 41.20
C ALA A 463 15.47 15.58 40.81
N GLU A 464 15.81 16.66 41.53
CA GLU A 464 17.06 17.40 41.31
C GLU A 464 18.31 16.60 41.75
N LEU A 465 18.16 15.54 42.54
CA LEU A 465 19.27 14.70 42.98
C LEU A 465 19.64 13.65 41.90
N PRO A 466 20.92 13.58 41.47
CA PRO A 466 21.35 12.61 40.46
C PRO A 466 21.17 11.14 40.87
N CYS A 467 21.13 10.84 42.16
CA CYS A 467 20.91 9.50 42.72
C CYS A 467 19.43 9.13 42.87
N VAL A 468 18.51 10.06 42.63
CA VAL A 468 17.07 9.83 42.77
C VAL A 468 16.42 9.78 41.39
N ARG A 469 15.43 8.91 41.24
CA ARG A 469 14.47 8.89 40.14
C ARG A 469 13.07 8.95 40.70
N VAL A 470 12.16 9.65 40.01
CA VAL A 470 10.77 9.80 40.43
C VAL A 470 9.86 9.24 39.36
N LEU A 471 9.03 8.27 39.70
CA LEU A 471 8.03 7.67 38.81
C LEU A 471 6.63 7.96 39.37
N LEU A 472 5.81 8.63 38.57
CA LEU A 472 4.49 9.09 38.98
C LEU A 472 3.42 8.44 38.12
N THR A 473 2.24 8.12 38.68
CA THR A 473 1.06 7.75 37.90
C THR A 473 -0.10 8.69 38.17
N VAL A 474 -0.86 9.03 37.12
CA VAL A 474 -2.09 9.82 37.25
C VAL A 474 -3.14 9.44 36.21
N ARG A 475 -4.42 9.66 36.52
CA ARG A 475 -5.51 9.67 35.53
C ARG A 475 -5.40 10.85 34.56
N GLY A 476 -5.67 10.59 33.28
CA GLY A 476 -5.63 11.60 32.21
C GLY A 476 -6.46 12.86 32.50
N ASP A 477 -7.63 12.72 33.12
CA ASP A 477 -8.55 13.82 33.42
C ASP A 477 -8.04 14.81 34.49
N PHE A 478 -7.02 14.43 35.26
CA PHE A 478 -6.41 15.26 36.31
C PHE A 478 -5.13 15.97 35.84
N PHE A 479 -4.73 15.78 34.58
CA PHE A 479 -3.51 16.35 34.03
C PHE A 479 -3.46 17.89 34.10
N THR A 480 -4.56 18.58 33.77
CA THR A 480 -4.62 20.05 33.81
C THR A 480 -4.51 20.61 35.22
N ARG A 481 -5.05 19.88 36.22
CA ARG A 481 -4.92 20.23 37.65
C ARG A 481 -3.49 19.99 38.13
N LEU A 482 -2.84 18.90 37.72
CA LEU A 482 -1.42 18.68 38.00
C LEU A 482 -0.52 19.75 37.40
N ALA A 483 -0.79 20.15 36.15
CA ALA A 483 -0.02 21.19 35.48
C ALA A 483 -0.11 22.56 36.18
N SER A 484 -1.14 22.77 37.01
CA SER A 484 -1.30 23.99 37.81
C SER A 484 -0.50 23.99 39.13
N LEU A 485 0.09 22.85 39.54
CA LEU A 485 0.92 22.78 40.73
C LEU A 485 2.31 23.37 40.47
N PRO A 486 2.82 24.25 41.37
CA PRO A 486 4.12 24.89 41.21
C PRO A 486 5.28 23.88 41.04
N GLY A 487 6.16 24.15 40.07
CA GLY A 487 7.36 23.34 39.76
C GLY A 487 7.08 22.03 39.01
N LEU A 488 6.03 21.30 39.39
CA LEU A 488 5.71 20.01 38.77
C LEU A 488 5.20 20.18 37.33
N GLY A 489 4.44 21.24 37.03
CA GLY A 489 3.94 21.51 35.68
C GLY A 489 5.03 21.66 34.61
N GLU A 490 6.18 22.29 34.94
CA GLU A 490 7.29 22.48 34.01
C GLU A 490 8.04 21.17 33.69
N GLN A 491 8.14 20.27 34.68
CA GLN A 491 8.81 18.97 34.55
C GLN A 491 7.91 17.95 33.85
N VAL A 492 6.59 17.98 34.13
CA VAL A 492 5.61 17.05 33.59
C VAL A 492 5.48 17.14 32.07
N ALA A 493 5.61 18.33 31.47
CA ALA A 493 5.57 18.49 30.01
C ALA A 493 6.74 17.79 29.29
N ARG A 494 7.90 17.66 29.94
CA ARG A 494 9.12 17.09 29.34
C ARG A 494 9.20 15.56 29.46
N ALA A 495 8.58 14.98 30.48
CA ALA A 495 8.72 13.57 30.81
C ALA A 495 7.40 12.79 30.88
N LEU A 496 6.39 13.23 30.12
CA LEU A 496 5.09 12.59 30.02
C LEU A 496 5.13 11.31 29.17
N TYR A 497 4.78 10.18 29.76
CA TYR A 497 4.51 8.92 29.06
C TYR A 497 3.00 8.63 29.02
N LEU A 498 2.41 8.67 27.82
CA LEU A 498 1.00 8.33 27.61
C LEU A 498 0.83 6.82 27.39
N LEU A 499 0.35 6.12 28.40
CA LEU A 499 0.05 4.70 28.34
C LEU A 499 -1.24 4.45 27.55
N ARG A 500 -1.10 3.79 26.40
CA ARG A 500 -2.21 3.46 25.50
C ARG A 500 -2.93 2.17 25.92
N PRO A 501 -4.21 1.99 25.54
CA PRO A 501 -4.88 0.70 25.59
C PRO A 501 -4.05 -0.40 24.92
N LEU A 502 -4.18 -1.65 25.40
CA LEU A 502 -3.50 -2.79 24.78
C LEU A 502 -3.92 -2.90 23.31
N SER A 503 -2.94 -3.18 22.43
CA SER A 503 -3.25 -3.59 21.07
C SER A 503 -3.93 -4.95 21.06
N ALA A 504 -4.60 -5.32 19.96
CA ALA A 504 -5.22 -6.64 19.84
C ALA A 504 -4.20 -7.78 20.04
N GLU A 505 -2.97 -7.63 19.55
CA GLU A 505 -1.90 -8.61 19.71
C GLU A 505 -1.42 -8.69 21.17
N ALA A 506 -1.24 -7.54 21.82
CA ALA A 506 -0.84 -7.47 23.21
C ALA A 506 -1.92 -8.00 24.18
N ALA A 507 -3.19 -7.74 23.88
CA ALA A 507 -4.34 -8.29 24.60
C ALA A 507 -4.40 -9.82 24.45
N ARG A 508 -4.13 -10.37 23.26
CA ARG A 508 -4.02 -11.83 23.06
C ARG A 508 -2.90 -12.42 23.93
N ALA A 509 -1.72 -11.81 23.95
CA ALA A 509 -0.62 -12.27 24.79
C ALA A 509 -1.00 -12.26 26.29
N ALA A 510 -1.68 -11.20 26.76
CA ALA A 510 -2.20 -11.10 28.13
C ALA A 510 -3.28 -12.15 28.47
N ILE A 511 -4.01 -12.63 27.46
CA ILE A 511 -5.02 -13.70 27.61
C ILE A 511 -4.34 -15.07 27.59
N THR A 512 -3.52 -15.37 26.60
CA THR A 512 -3.02 -16.74 26.38
C THR A 512 -1.78 -17.06 27.21
N GLY A 513 -0.87 -16.10 27.40
CA GLY A 513 0.41 -16.30 28.07
C GLY A 513 0.29 -16.90 29.48
N PRO A 514 -0.52 -16.33 30.38
CA PRO A 514 -0.64 -16.85 31.75
C PRO A 514 -1.20 -18.29 31.81
N ALA A 515 -2.19 -18.62 30.96
CA ALA A 515 -2.75 -19.97 30.91
C ALA A 515 -1.78 -20.99 30.30
N GLN A 516 -1.08 -20.60 29.23
CA GLN A 516 -0.08 -21.45 28.58
C GLN A 516 1.09 -21.75 29.50
N GLY A 517 1.53 -20.78 30.31
CA GLY A 517 2.57 -20.99 31.32
C GLY A 517 2.22 -22.11 32.31
N GLN A 518 0.94 -22.27 32.65
CA GLN A 518 0.45 -23.37 33.49
C GLN A 518 -0.06 -24.59 32.70
N GLY A 519 0.19 -24.66 31.39
CA GLY A 519 -0.20 -25.77 30.53
C GLY A 519 -1.71 -25.93 30.33
N ILE A 520 -2.47 -24.83 30.37
CA ILE A 520 -3.89 -24.76 30.04
C ILE A 520 -4.07 -24.01 28.72
N HIS A 521 -4.95 -24.50 27.84
CA HIS A 521 -5.22 -23.88 26.53
C HIS A 521 -6.68 -23.45 26.39
N PHE A 522 -6.96 -22.61 25.38
CA PHE A 522 -8.33 -22.22 25.02
C PHE A 522 -8.87 -23.16 23.95
N GLU A 523 -10.17 -23.44 23.97
CA GLU A 523 -10.83 -24.33 23.01
C GLU A 523 -10.65 -23.90 21.55
N SER A 524 -10.65 -22.59 21.27
CA SER A 524 -10.49 -22.07 19.90
C SER A 524 -9.84 -20.68 19.85
N GLU A 525 -9.20 -20.38 18.72
CA GLU A 525 -8.66 -19.05 18.42
C GLU A 525 -9.76 -17.99 18.27
N ALA A 526 -10.99 -18.42 17.93
CA ALA A 526 -12.16 -17.55 17.87
C ALA A 526 -12.57 -17.03 19.26
N LEU A 527 -12.48 -17.88 20.29
CA LEU A 527 -12.71 -17.50 21.69
C LEU A 527 -11.68 -16.45 22.13
N VAL A 528 -10.39 -16.69 21.87
CA VAL A 528 -9.30 -15.75 22.20
C VAL A 528 -9.48 -14.43 21.47
N SER A 529 -9.86 -14.46 20.19
CA SER A 529 -10.12 -13.25 19.41
C SER A 529 -11.32 -12.45 19.93
N THR A 530 -12.38 -13.13 20.40
CA THR A 530 -13.56 -12.47 21.00
C THR A 530 -13.19 -11.77 22.31
N LEU A 531 -12.41 -12.44 23.16
CA LEU A 531 -11.89 -11.88 24.41
C LEU A 531 -10.95 -10.68 24.15
N ALA A 532 -10.05 -10.79 23.17
CA ALA A 532 -9.12 -9.71 22.81
C ALA A 532 -9.84 -8.50 22.20
N ALA A 533 -10.87 -8.72 21.36
CA ALA A 533 -11.65 -7.65 20.76
C ALA A 533 -12.39 -6.80 21.81
N SER A 534 -12.96 -7.46 22.83
CA SER A 534 -13.67 -6.79 23.94
C SER A 534 -12.76 -5.88 24.77
N ALA A 535 -11.48 -6.25 24.92
CA ALA A 535 -10.50 -5.42 25.63
C ALA A 535 -10.11 -4.15 24.86
N VAL A 536 -10.21 -4.16 23.53
CA VAL A 536 -9.89 -3.02 22.66
C VAL A 536 -11.10 -2.09 22.48
N SER A 537 -12.33 -2.63 22.49
CA SER A 537 -13.55 -1.87 22.17
C SER A 537 -14.09 -0.99 23.31
N SER A 538 -13.58 -1.15 24.54
CA SER A 538 -14.27 -0.67 25.77
C SER A 538 -13.34 0.23 26.60
N ALA A 539 -13.78 1.46 26.92
CA ALA A 539 -13.05 2.34 27.84
C ALA A 539 -12.99 1.72 29.25
N GLY A 540 -11.80 1.29 29.70
CA GLY A 540 -11.62 0.51 30.93
C GLY A 540 -11.92 -0.99 30.78
N GLY A 541 -11.83 -1.54 29.56
CA GLY A 541 -12.11 -2.96 29.27
C GLY A 541 -11.12 -3.96 29.86
N LEU A 542 -9.88 -3.55 30.18
CA LEU A 542 -8.85 -4.46 30.68
C LEU A 542 -9.16 -5.06 32.07
N PRO A 543 -9.63 -4.29 33.08
CA PRO A 543 -10.12 -4.85 34.34
C PRO A 543 -11.27 -5.84 34.18
N LEU A 544 -12.21 -5.56 33.27
CA LEU A 544 -13.33 -6.47 32.96
C LEU A 544 -12.86 -7.75 32.28
N LEU A 545 -11.90 -7.62 31.35
CA LEU A 545 -11.23 -8.76 30.74
C LEU A 545 -10.54 -9.60 31.82
N GLN A 546 -9.68 -9.01 32.66
CA GLN A 546 -8.95 -9.75 33.71
C GLN A 546 -9.90 -10.44 34.71
N PHE A 547 -11.02 -9.79 35.04
CA PHE A 547 -12.08 -10.41 35.85
C PHE A 547 -12.70 -11.62 35.15
N THR A 548 -13.10 -11.45 33.89
CA THR A 548 -13.67 -12.54 33.08
C THR A 548 -12.69 -13.69 32.93
N MET A 549 -11.41 -13.40 32.74
CA MET A 549 -10.35 -14.39 32.66
C MET A 549 -10.18 -15.19 33.95
N ALA A 550 -10.26 -14.51 35.11
CA ALA A 550 -10.23 -15.19 36.40
C ALA A 550 -11.42 -16.14 36.59
N GLU A 551 -12.64 -15.73 36.20
CA GLU A 551 -13.83 -16.61 36.28
C GLU A 551 -13.77 -17.78 35.28
N LEU A 552 -13.30 -17.52 34.05
CA LEU A 552 -13.09 -18.58 33.05
C LEU A 552 -12.08 -19.62 33.50
N TRP A 553 -11.06 -19.19 34.25
CA TRP A 553 -10.09 -20.09 34.85
C TRP A 553 -10.72 -21.00 35.91
N GLU A 554 -11.62 -20.50 36.75
CA GLU A 554 -12.35 -21.34 37.72
C GLU A 554 -13.33 -22.29 37.02
N ALA A 555 -13.85 -21.91 35.86
CA ALA A 555 -14.75 -22.72 35.04
C ALA A 555 -14.03 -23.64 34.02
N ARG A 556 -12.70 -23.77 34.11
CA ARG A 556 -11.90 -24.60 33.19
C ARG A 556 -12.22 -26.09 33.36
N ASP A 557 -12.07 -26.84 32.28
CA ASP A 557 -12.09 -28.30 32.31
C ASP A 557 -10.71 -28.82 32.73
N GLU A 558 -10.60 -29.26 33.99
CA GLU A 558 -9.34 -29.76 34.55
C GLU A 558 -8.87 -31.06 33.86
N ALA A 559 -9.79 -31.91 33.40
CA ALA A 559 -9.46 -33.17 32.73
C ALA A 559 -8.91 -32.93 31.32
N ARG A 560 -9.48 -31.96 30.60
CA ARG A 560 -9.03 -31.59 29.24
C ARG A 560 -7.95 -30.52 29.22
N ARG A 561 -7.59 -29.95 30.38
CA ARG A 561 -6.65 -28.82 30.51
C ARG A 561 -7.03 -27.65 29.60
N CYS A 562 -8.33 -27.37 29.49
CA CYS A 562 -8.89 -26.45 28.51
C CYS A 562 -9.93 -25.49 29.13
N ILE A 563 -9.95 -24.24 28.66
CA ILE A 563 -11.03 -23.29 28.92
C ILE A 563 -12.04 -23.37 27.77
N PRO A 564 -13.28 -23.85 28.01
CA PRO A 564 -14.28 -24.05 26.96
C PRO A 564 -15.00 -22.74 26.60
N ALA A 565 -15.39 -22.60 25.33
CA ALA A 565 -16.17 -21.46 24.84
C ALA A 565 -17.53 -21.33 25.53
N SER A 566 -18.15 -22.46 25.89
CA SER A 566 -19.41 -22.50 26.64
C SER A 566 -19.33 -21.84 28.02
N ALA A 567 -18.15 -21.78 28.64
CA ALA A 567 -17.96 -21.08 29.91
C ALA A 567 -18.13 -19.56 29.76
N LEU A 568 -17.67 -18.98 28.64
CA LEU A 568 -17.87 -17.55 28.35
C LEU A 568 -19.34 -17.22 28.08
N GLU A 569 -20.05 -18.13 27.39
CA GLU A 569 -21.50 -18.01 27.16
C GLU A 569 -22.30 -18.10 28.46
N ALA A 570 -21.93 -19.00 29.38
CA ALA A 570 -22.55 -19.13 30.69
C ALA A 570 -22.30 -17.89 31.59
N LEU A 571 -21.12 -17.28 31.47
CA LEU A 571 -20.81 -15.97 32.06
C LEU A 571 -21.49 -14.81 31.31
N GLY A 572 -22.12 -15.09 30.16
CA GLY A 572 -22.81 -14.22 29.21
C GLY A 572 -21.97 -13.04 28.71
N GLY A 573 -20.76 -13.37 28.27
CA GLY A 573 -19.79 -12.44 27.69
C GLY A 573 -19.00 -11.64 28.73
N VAL A 574 -17.99 -10.91 28.25
CA VAL A 574 -17.04 -10.14 29.08
C VAL A 574 -17.76 -9.05 29.89
N ASP A 575 -18.71 -8.33 29.28
CA ASP A 575 -19.43 -7.24 29.95
C ASP A 575 -20.42 -7.74 31.02
N GLY A 576 -20.94 -8.96 30.88
CA GLY A 576 -21.93 -9.52 31.78
C GLY A 576 -21.39 -10.43 32.89
N ALA A 577 -20.13 -10.84 32.81
CA ALA A 577 -19.48 -11.70 33.80
C ALA A 577 -19.44 -11.05 35.20
N LEU A 578 -19.07 -9.76 35.26
CA LEU A 578 -18.94 -9.02 36.52
C LEU A 578 -20.29 -8.83 37.24
N SER A 579 -21.35 -8.47 36.50
CA SER A 579 -22.69 -8.27 37.09
C SER A 579 -23.24 -9.57 37.67
N ARG A 580 -23.13 -10.69 36.95
CA ARG A 580 -23.63 -11.99 37.40
C ARG A 580 -22.88 -12.51 38.63
N HIS A 581 -21.57 -12.31 38.71
CA HIS A 581 -20.80 -12.66 39.90
C HIS A 581 -21.24 -11.84 41.12
N ALA A 582 -21.34 -10.52 40.96
CA ALA A 582 -21.73 -9.64 42.06
C ALA A 582 -23.15 -9.94 42.58
N ASP A 583 -24.10 -10.22 41.68
CA ASP A 583 -25.46 -10.64 42.05
C ASP A 583 -25.47 -12.01 42.75
N ARG A 584 -24.59 -12.95 42.36
CA ARG A 584 -24.43 -14.26 43.00
C ARG A 584 -23.88 -14.15 44.43
N VAL A 585 -22.88 -13.30 44.66
CA VAL A 585 -22.34 -13.02 46.00
C VAL A 585 -23.44 -12.48 46.91
N LEU A 586 -24.26 -11.54 46.43
CA LEU A 586 -25.39 -11.00 47.20
C LEU A 586 -26.50 -12.03 47.44
N ALA A 587 -26.80 -12.87 46.45
CA ALA A 587 -27.81 -13.92 46.57
C ALA A 587 -27.41 -14.99 47.59
N GLY A 588 -26.11 -15.25 47.76
CA GLY A 588 -25.56 -16.17 48.77
C GLY A 588 -25.64 -15.66 50.21
N LEU A 589 -25.90 -14.37 50.43
CA LEU A 589 -25.98 -13.79 51.77
C LEU A 589 -27.30 -14.14 52.49
N PRO A 590 -27.26 -14.46 53.80
CA PRO A 590 -28.45 -14.51 54.66
C PRO A 590 -29.27 -13.22 54.61
N PRO A 591 -30.60 -13.27 54.86
CA PRO A 591 -31.48 -12.11 54.69
C PRO A 591 -31.06 -10.83 55.43
N LEU A 592 -30.51 -10.94 56.64
CA LEU A 592 -30.04 -9.81 57.45
C LEU A 592 -28.74 -9.19 56.88
N GLN A 593 -27.76 -10.02 56.51
CA GLN A 593 -26.51 -9.58 55.89
C GLN A 593 -26.73 -9.00 54.49
N ARG A 594 -27.69 -9.53 53.73
CA ARG A 594 -28.07 -8.98 52.41
C ARG A 594 -28.69 -7.60 52.51
N ARG A 595 -29.51 -7.34 53.55
CA ARG A 595 -30.05 -6.00 53.83
C ARG A 595 -28.93 -5.04 54.22
N ALA A 596 -27.99 -5.46 55.07
CA ALA A 596 -26.82 -4.67 55.44
C ALA A 596 -25.94 -4.35 54.21
N ALA A 597 -25.62 -5.34 53.36
CA ALA A 597 -24.86 -5.14 52.12
C ALA A 597 -25.50 -4.11 51.17
N ARG A 598 -26.83 -4.12 51.04
CA ARG A 598 -27.58 -3.14 50.23
C ARG A 598 -27.50 -1.71 50.78
N ALA A 599 -27.40 -1.55 52.10
CA ALA A 599 -27.24 -0.24 52.74
C ALA A 599 -25.78 0.27 52.72
N LEU A 600 -24.81 -0.65 52.76
CA LEU A 600 -23.37 -0.34 52.80
C LEU A 600 -22.81 0.08 51.44
N LEU A 601 -23.14 -0.63 50.36
CA LEU A 601 -22.54 -0.40 49.04
C LEU A 601 -22.73 1.03 48.49
N PRO A 602 -23.90 1.70 48.66
CA PRO A 602 -24.04 3.12 48.30
C PRO A 602 -23.20 4.08 49.15
N ARG A 603 -22.91 3.75 50.42
CA ARG A 603 -22.08 4.58 51.34
C ARG A 603 -20.59 4.56 50.97
N LEU A 604 -20.16 3.55 50.22
CA LEU A 604 -18.81 3.38 49.67
C LEU A 604 -18.62 4.09 48.31
N VAL A 605 -19.56 4.92 47.88
CA VAL A 605 -19.49 5.69 46.64
C VAL A 605 -19.64 7.18 46.97
N SER A 606 -18.79 8.01 46.37
CA SER A 606 -18.79 9.47 46.52
C SER A 606 -19.99 10.11 45.82
N PRO A 607 -20.35 11.36 46.17
CA PRO A 607 -21.36 12.13 45.45
C PRO A 607 -21.07 12.31 43.95
N GLU A 608 -19.80 12.27 43.55
CA GLU A 608 -19.33 12.39 42.18
C GLU A 608 -19.38 11.06 41.40
N GLY A 609 -19.82 9.96 42.03
CA GLY A 609 -19.97 8.65 41.39
C GLY A 609 -18.67 7.85 41.30
N THR A 610 -17.69 8.14 42.15
CA THR A 610 -16.42 7.41 42.28
C THR A 610 -16.37 6.59 43.57
N GLY A 611 -15.45 5.64 43.71
CA GLY A 611 -15.29 4.90 44.97
C GLY A 611 -14.90 5.84 46.12
N ALA A 612 -15.48 5.65 47.31
CA ALA A 612 -15.14 6.36 48.53
C ALA A 612 -14.60 5.39 49.58
N ARG A 613 -13.50 5.78 50.23
CA ARG A 613 -12.90 5.03 51.33
C ARG A 613 -13.61 5.37 52.63
N ARG A 614 -14.00 4.37 53.41
CA ARG A 614 -14.71 4.52 54.69
C ARG A 614 -14.10 3.65 55.77
N THR A 615 -14.07 4.12 57.01
CA THR A 615 -13.58 3.30 58.14
C THR A 615 -14.64 2.29 58.60
N GLY A 616 -14.21 1.24 59.30
CA GLY A 616 -15.13 0.28 59.93
C GLY A 616 -16.10 0.96 60.90
N THR A 617 -15.65 1.99 61.62
CA THR A 617 -16.51 2.78 62.52
C THR A 617 -17.56 3.59 61.76
N GLU A 618 -17.20 4.20 60.63
CA GLU A 618 -18.14 4.93 59.75
C GLU A 618 -19.18 4.04 59.07
N LEU A 619 -18.92 2.73 58.98
CA LEU A 619 -19.80 1.75 58.36
C LEU A 619 -20.57 0.90 59.37
N ASP A 620 -20.50 1.22 60.66
CA ASP A 620 -21.18 0.49 61.73
C ASP A 620 -20.72 -0.99 61.84
N ALA A 621 -19.44 -1.26 61.58
CA ALA A 621 -18.83 -2.60 61.58
C ALA A 621 -18.87 -3.34 62.93
N GLY A 622 -19.31 -2.68 64.01
CA GLY A 622 -19.58 -3.32 65.30
C GLY A 622 -20.86 -4.18 65.33
N GLU A 623 -21.77 -4.03 64.35
CA GLU A 623 -22.98 -4.83 64.25
C GLU A 623 -22.70 -6.18 63.52
N PRO A 624 -23.07 -7.34 64.09
CA PRO A 624 -22.71 -8.66 63.51
C PRO A 624 -23.20 -8.89 62.08
N ALA A 625 -24.34 -8.31 61.70
CA ALA A 625 -24.89 -8.43 60.34
C ALA A 625 -24.12 -7.58 59.32
N THR A 626 -23.62 -6.41 59.75
CA THR A 626 -22.82 -5.48 58.94
C THR A 626 -21.41 -6.03 58.74
N GLN A 627 -20.77 -6.52 59.81
CA GLN A 627 -19.47 -7.15 59.70
C GLN A 627 -19.52 -8.41 58.81
N GLY A 628 -20.52 -9.28 59.00
CA GLY A 628 -20.70 -10.46 58.15
C GLY A 628 -20.97 -10.11 56.67
N ALA A 629 -21.61 -8.98 56.39
CA ALA A 629 -21.79 -8.49 55.04
C ALA A 629 -20.47 -7.94 54.44
N LEU A 630 -19.69 -7.18 55.20
CA LEU A 630 -18.37 -6.69 54.77
C LEU A 630 -17.42 -7.86 54.50
N ASP A 631 -17.35 -8.85 55.38
CA ASP A 631 -16.52 -10.04 55.21
C ASP A 631 -16.89 -10.80 53.92
N ALA A 632 -18.18 -10.94 53.62
CA ALA A 632 -18.65 -11.59 52.40
C ALA A 632 -18.38 -10.78 51.13
N LEU A 633 -18.52 -9.44 51.18
CA LEU A 633 -18.21 -8.55 50.06
C LEU A 633 -16.70 -8.51 49.78
N VAL A 634 -15.87 -8.56 50.82
CA VAL A 634 -14.40 -8.67 50.71
C VAL A 634 -14.00 -10.04 50.16
N LYS A 635 -14.56 -11.12 50.70
CA LYS A 635 -14.33 -12.50 50.20
C LYS A 635 -14.79 -12.66 48.74
N GLY A 636 -15.91 -12.01 48.38
CA GLY A 636 -16.46 -11.96 47.03
C GLY A 636 -15.73 -11.01 46.07
N ARG A 637 -14.68 -10.30 46.53
CA ARG A 637 -13.87 -9.34 45.75
C ARG A 637 -14.65 -8.13 45.21
N LEU A 638 -15.75 -7.75 45.86
CA LEU A 638 -16.55 -6.56 45.52
C LEU A 638 -16.07 -5.33 46.30
N VAL A 639 -15.50 -5.55 47.49
CA VAL A 639 -14.94 -4.52 48.39
C VAL A 639 -13.52 -4.94 48.76
N VAL A 640 -12.64 -3.98 49.01
CA VAL A 640 -11.28 -4.19 49.51
C VAL A 640 -11.18 -3.59 50.91
N ALA A 641 -10.59 -4.34 51.84
CA ALA A 641 -10.26 -3.89 53.18
C ALA A 641 -8.76 -3.59 53.28
N ARG A 642 -8.38 -2.48 53.93
CA ARG A 642 -6.99 -2.11 54.23
C ARG A 642 -6.87 -1.67 55.68
N GLU A 643 -5.84 -2.15 56.38
CA GLU A 643 -5.51 -1.68 57.73
C GLU A 643 -4.57 -0.48 57.64
N THR A 644 -4.98 0.63 58.24
CA THR A 644 -4.17 1.85 58.34
C THR A 644 -4.27 2.37 59.77
N ASP A 645 -3.14 2.60 60.44
CA ASP A 645 -3.07 3.14 61.81
C ASP A 645 -3.98 2.46 62.85
N GLY A 646 -4.16 1.13 62.74
CA GLY A 646 -4.95 0.34 63.68
C GLY A 646 -6.46 0.33 63.42
N GLU A 647 -6.94 0.93 62.32
CA GLU A 647 -8.35 0.90 61.89
C GLU A 647 -8.50 0.31 60.47
N THR A 648 -9.49 -0.58 60.29
CA THR A 648 -9.77 -1.19 58.98
C THR A 648 -10.64 -0.26 58.14
N THR A 649 -10.16 0.10 56.95
CA THR A 649 -10.88 0.89 55.94
C THR A 649 -11.39 0.02 54.80
N TYR A 650 -12.55 0.35 54.24
CA TYR A 650 -13.22 -0.37 53.17
C TYR A 650 -13.46 0.54 51.97
N GLU A 651 -13.28 -0.01 50.76
CA GLU A 651 -13.47 0.70 49.48
C GLU A 651 -14.01 -0.27 48.41
N VAL A 652 -14.76 0.24 47.42
CA VAL A 652 -15.19 -0.58 46.26
C VAL A 652 -13.95 -1.10 45.52
N ALA A 653 -13.93 -2.39 45.19
CA ALA A 653 -12.73 -3.03 44.66
C ALA A 653 -12.22 -2.44 43.32
N HIS A 654 -13.13 -1.91 42.48
CA HIS A 654 -12.76 -1.19 41.25
C HIS A 654 -13.94 -0.37 40.68
N GLU A 655 -13.65 0.74 39.99
CA GLU A 655 -14.66 1.55 39.27
C GLU A 655 -15.48 0.78 38.21
N ALA A 656 -14.97 -0.35 37.71
CA ALA A 656 -15.68 -1.17 36.74
C ALA A 656 -16.99 -1.74 37.33
N LEU A 657 -17.04 -1.92 38.65
CA LEU A 657 -18.27 -2.31 39.38
C LEU A 657 -19.33 -1.21 39.30
N LEU A 658 -18.94 0.06 39.35
CA LEU A 658 -19.86 1.19 39.30
C LEU A 658 -20.50 1.35 37.91
N ARG A 659 -19.78 0.98 36.85
CA ARG A 659 -20.27 1.08 35.46
C ARG A 659 -20.93 -0.20 34.95
N GLY A 660 -20.39 -1.36 35.31
CA GLY A 660 -20.81 -2.68 34.79
C GLY A 660 -21.90 -3.38 35.60
N TRP A 661 -22.10 -3.02 36.88
CA TRP A 661 -23.08 -3.68 37.74
C TRP A 661 -24.45 -2.98 37.68
N GLY A 662 -25.42 -3.60 37.01
CA GLY A 662 -26.78 -3.05 36.87
C GLY A 662 -27.48 -2.80 38.20
N THR A 663 -27.37 -3.74 39.15
CA THR A 663 -28.04 -3.69 40.45
C THR A 663 -27.53 -2.52 41.31
N LEU A 664 -26.20 -2.34 41.44
CA LEU A 664 -25.62 -1.25 42.22
C LEU A 664 -25.93 0.14 41.61
N ARG A 665 -25.89 0.27 40.27
CA ARG A 665 -26.30 1.52 39.59
C ARG A 665 -27.74 1.88 39.88
N SER A 666 -28.64 0.90 39.91
CA SER A 666 -30.04 1.15 40.27
C SER A 666 -30.18 1.68 41.71
N TRP A 667 -29.35 1.19 42.64
CA TRP A 667 -29.36 1.65 44.04
C TRP A 667 -28.75 3.04 44.20
N LEU A 668 -27.62 3.31 43.55
CA LEU A 668 -26.99 4.64 43.55
C LEU A 668 -27.91 5.71 42.94
N ALA A 669 -28.63 5.38 41.86
CA ALA A 669 -29.62 6.26 41.28
C ALA A 669 -30.80 6.54 42.24
N THR A 670 -31.17 5.57 43.09
CA THR A 670 -32.29 5.71 44.04
C THR A 670 -31.91 6.48 45.33
N GLU A 671 -30.64 6.39 45.77
CA GLU A 671 -30.11 7.04 46.98
C GLU A 671 -29.55 8.46 46.70
N GLY A 672 -28.85 8.66 45.58
CA GLY A 672 -28.21 9.93 45.22
C GLY A 672 -29.18 11.09 45.00
N GLU A 673 -30.42 10.81 44.60
CA GLU A 673 -31.46 11.83 44.42
C GLU A 673 -32.01 12.39 45.76
N LYS A 674 -31.85 11.69 46.89
CA LYS A 674 -32.58 12.00 48.14
C LYS A 674 -31.74 12.67 49.23
N ARG A 675 -30.43 12.46 49.23
CA ARG A 675 -29.50 12.93 50.29
C ARG A 675 -29.29 14.46 50.33
N PRO A 676 -28.97 15.16 49.23
CA PRO A 676 -28.78 16.61 49.25
C PRO A 676 -30.09 17.38 49.46
N VAL A 677 -31.25 16.76 49.20
CA VAL A 677 -32.56 17.37 49.44
C VAL A 677 -32.87 17.41 50.95
N ARG A 678 -32.56 16.34 51.69
CA ARG A 678 -32.80 16.24 53.13
C ARG A 678 -31.98 17.28 53.92
N GLU A 679 -30.69 17.43 53.60
CA GLU A 679 -29.81 18.39 54.26
C GLU A 679 -30.21 19.86 53.99
N ARG A 680 -30.63 20.17 52.75
CA ARG A 680 -31.19 21.48 52.42
C ARG A 680 -32.50 21.77 53.14
N LEU A 681 -33.36 20.76 53.32
CA LEU A 681 -34.67 20.90 53.97
C LEU A 681 -34.54 21.21 55.45
N GLU A 682 -33.62 20.54 56.15
CA GLU A 682 -33.34 20.83 57.57
C GLU A 682 -32.70 22.21 57.76
N ALA A 683 -31.75 22.59 56.90
CA ALA A 683 -31.14 23.91 56.94
C ALA A 683 -32.16 25.04 56.68
N ALA A 684 -33.07 24.84 55.72
CA ALA A 684 -34.12 25.81 55.42
C ALA A 684 -35.21 25.88 56.50
N ALA A 685 -35.55 24.76 57.15
CA ALA A 685 -36.49 24.74 58.26
C ALA A 685 -35.94 25.48 59.50
N ALA A 686 -34.64 25.37 59.76
CA ALA A 686 -33.96 26.13 60.81
C ALA A 686 -33.98 27.64 60.52
N GLU A 687 -33.70 28.03 59.27
CA GLU A 687 -33.69 29.42 58.82
C GLU A 687 -35.10 30.05 58.81
N TRP A 688 -36.12 29.31 58.37
CA TRP A 688 -37.52 29.75 58.39
C TRP A 688 -38.05 29.97 59.81
N THR A 689 -37.59 29.16 60.76
CA THR A 689 -37.93 29.33 62.18
C THR A 689 -37.23 30.56 62.77
N ARG A 690 -35.98 30.84 62.37
CA ARG A 690 -35.23 32.05 62.75
C ARG A 690 -35.90 33.33 62.26
N LEU A 691 -36.52 33.30 61.08
CA LEU A 691 -37.19 34.44 60.44
C LEU A 691 -38.69 34.54 60.78
N GLU A 692 -39.10 34.09 61.97
CA GLU A 692 -40.49 34.15 62.45
C GLU A 692 -41.54 33.60 61.46
N ARG A 693 -41.19 32.56 60.70
CA ARG A 693 -42.07 31.92 59.71
C ARG A 693 -42.48 32.82 58.54
N ALA A 694 -41.64 33.77 58.15
CA ALA A 694 -41.87 34.65 57.00
C ALA A 694 -42.22 33.89 55.70
N ARG A 695 -43.19 34.42 54.94
CA ARG A 695 -43.74 33.76 53.73
C ARG A 695 -42.74 33.68 52.57
N GLU A 696 -41.77 34.59 52.54
CA GLU A 696 -40.73 34.68 51.50
C GLU A 696 -39.64 33.61 51.67
N ALA A 697 -39.52 33.06 52.89
CA ALA A 697 -38.59 31.97 53.22
C ALA A 697 -39.18 30.57 52.94
N LEU A 698 -40.45 30.47 52.50
CA LEU A 698 -41.07 29.20 52.11
C LEU A 698 -40.55 28.70 50.76
N TRP A 699 -40.43 27.39 50.62
CA TRP A 699 -39.90 26.78 49.41
C TRP A 699 -40.85 26.87 48.21
N SER A 700 -40.25 27.12 47.05
CA SER A 700 -40.95 27.17 45.76
C SER A 700 -41.32 25.77 45.25
N GLU A 701 -42.20 25.69 44.25
CA GLU A 701 -42.77 24.41 43.78
C GLU A 701 -41.71 23.43 43.27
N ARG A 702 -40.66 23.97 42.66
CA ARG A 702 -39.53 23.19 42.15
C ARG A 702 -38.74 22.53 43.28
N LEU A 703 -38.48 23.27 44.36
CA LEU A 703 -37.77 22.76 45.54
C LEU A 703 -38.62 21.75 46.33
N LEU A 704 -39.94 21.88 46.30
CA LEU A 704 -40.85 20.93 46.92
C LEU A 704 -41.02 19.62 46.16
N GLN A 705 -40.86 19.61 44.83
CA GLN A 705 -40.85 18.37 44.06
C GLN A 705 -39.62 17.52 44.37
N GLU A 706 -38.49 18.15 44.67
CA GLU A 706 -37.26 17.45 45.09
C GLU A 706 -37.44 16.66 46.39
N THR A 707 -38.40 17.05 47.26
CA THR A 707 -38.69 16.38 48.54
C THR A 707 -39.57 15.12 48.41
N GLN A 708 -40.04 14.79 47.20
CA GLN A 708 -40.87 13.60 46.98
C GLN A 708 -40.06 12.31 47.17
N GLY A 709 -40.43 11.52 48.18
CA GLY A 709 -39.75 10.27 48.50
C GLY A 709 -38.65 10.39 49.54
N VAL A 710 -38.47 11.57 50.17
CA VAL A 710 -37.80 11.71 51.47
C VAL A 710 -38.74 11.17 52.54
N ASP A 711 -38.24 10.25 53.36
CA ASP A 711 -39.02 9.62 54.43
C ASP A 711 -39.34 10.65 55.52
N ARG A 712 -40.62 10.83 55.85
CA ARG A 712 -41.07 11.84 56.83
C ARG A 712 -40.65 11.45 58.25
N ASP A 713 -40.49 10.17 58.52
CA ASP A 713 -40.06 9.66 59.83
C ASP A 713 -38.56 9.91 60.08
N ALA A 714 -37.82 10.30 59.05
CA ALA A 714 -36.39 10.65 59.11
C ALA A 714 -36.13 12.17 59.19
N LEU A 715 -37.19 13.00 59.31
CA LEU A 715 -37.11 14.46 59.41
C LEU A 715 -37.35 14.95 60.85
N SER A 716 -36.76 16.09 61.20
CA SER A 716 -37.04 16.75 62.47
C SER A 716 -38.50 17.26 62.52
N PRO A 717 -39.10 17.43 63.72
CA PRO A 717 -40.45 17.99 63.86
C PRO A 717 -40.62 19.37 63.20
N ARG A 718 -39.55 20.17 63.17
CA ARG A 718 -39.51 21.48 62.51
C ARG A 718 -39.39 21.37 60.98
N GLY A 719 -38.65 20.37 60.48
CA GLY A 719 -38.57 20.04 59.06
C GLY A 719 -39.92 19.65 58.46
N THR A 720 -40.73 18.92 59.23
CA THR A 720 -42.08 18.50 58.81
C THR A 720 -43.05 19.69 58.72
N GLU A 721 -43.01 20.62 59.68
CA GLU A 721 -43.88 21.80 59.71
C GLU A 721 -43.56 22.80 58.57
N PHE A 722 -42.28 22.96 58.22
CA PHE A 722 -41.83 23.79 57.10
C PHE A 722 -42.29 23.26 55.73
N LEU A 723 -42.30 21.93 55.58
CA LEU A 723 -42.69 21.26 54.34
C LEU A 723 -44.18 21.48 54.03
N ASP A 724 -45.05 21.36 55.04
CA ASP A 724 -46.50 21.53 54.90
C ASP A 724 -46.91 22.98 54.61
N ALA A 725 -46.21 23.97 55.21
CA ALA A 725 -46.42 25.39 54.92
C ALA A 725 -46.03 25.77 53.48
N SER A 726 -44.95 25.19 52.97
CA SER A 726 -44.44 25.44 51.61
C SER A 726 -45.33 24.83 50.50
N HIS A 727 -45.89 23.64 50.71
CA HIS A 727 -46.87 23.02 49.78
C HIS A 727 -48.17 23.82 49.63
N SER A 728 -48.59 24.50 50.68
CA SER A 728 -49.80 25.33 50.68
C SER A 728 -49.63 26.64 49.89
N ALA A 729 -48.42 27.20 49.83
CA ALA A 729 -48.10 28.40 49.08
C ALA A 729 -48.00 28.17 47.55
N THR A 730 -47.56 26.99 47.13
CA THR A 730 -47.30 26.64 45.73
C THR A 730 -48.56 26.24 44.95
N ARG A 731 -49.58 25.67 45.61
CA ARG A 731 -50.91 25.47 45.01
C ARG A 731 -51.53 26.77 44.46
N ARG A 732 -51.23 27.93 45.07
CA ARG A 732 -51.71 29.26 44.60
C ARG A 732 -50.90 29.80 43.41
N LYS A 733 -49.67 29.32 43.16
CA LYS A 733 -48.78 29.70 42.04
C LYS A 733 -49.07 28.89 40.76
N ARG A 734 -49.46 27.61 40.90
CA ARG A 734 -49.86 26.71 39.78
C ARG A 734 -50.95 27.30 38.88
N TRP A 735 -51.89 28.04 39.46
CA TRP A 735 -52.95 28.69 38.69
C TRP A 735 -52.42 29.79 37.76
N ARG A 736 -51.28 30.42 38.07
CA ARG A 736 -50.59 31.41 37.21
C ARG A 736 -49.64 30.77 36.18
N GLN A 737 -49.09 29.57 36.44
CA GLN A 737 -48.12 28.88 35.55
C GLN A 737 -48.75 28.02 34.44
N ARG A 738 -50.05 27.66 34.55
CA ARG A 738 -50.76 26.95 33.47
C ARG A 738 -50.86 27.76 32.17
N ALA A 739 -50.74 29.08 32.23
CA ALA A 739 -50.63 29.93 31.04
C ALA A 739 -49.25 29.84 30.33
N LEU A 740 -48.19 29.39 31.03
CA LEU A 740 -46.81 29.31 30.49
C LEU A 740 -46.44 27.90 30.00
N LEU A 741 -47.13 26.85 30.48
CA LEU A 741 -46.90 25.43 30.16
C LEU A 741 -47.19 25.05 28.69
N MET A 742 -47.87 25.90 27.92
CA MET A 742 -48.06 25.72 26.47
C MET A 742 -46.86 26.20 25.63
N ALA A 743 -45.94 27.00 26.20
CA ALA A 743 -44.83 27.59 25.44
C ALA A 743 -43.56 26.70 25.37
N VAL A 744 -43.29 25.92 26.43
CA VAL A 744 -42.05 25.12 26.56
C VAL A 744 -41.95 23.95 25.56
N PRO A 745 -43.01 23.17 25.29
CA PRO A 745 -42.95 22.13 24.25
C PRO A 745 -42.69 22.72 22.86
N LEU A 746 -43.24 23.91 22.60
CA LEU A 746 -43.11 24.64 21.34
C LEU A 746 -41.68 25.14 21.12
N VAL A 747 -41.02 25.61 22.18
CA VAL A 747 -39.60 26.00 22.15
C VAL A 747 -38.68 24.78 22.00
N LEU A 748 -38.97 23.65 22.65
CA LEU A 748 -38.15 22.44 22.50
C LEU A 748 -38.25 21.83 21.09
N VAL A 749 -39.44 21.82 20.50
CA VAL A 749 -39.65 21.45 19.09
C VAL A 749 -38.95 22.45 18.16
N ALA A 750 -38.98 23.75 18.47
CA ALA A 750 -38.25 24.76 17.72
C ALA A 750 -36.72 24.63 17.84
N VAL A 751 -36.18 24.21 18.99
CA VAL A 751 -34.74 24.00 19.22
C VAL A 751 -34.27 22.71 18.55
N LEU A 752 -34.98 21.59 18.71
CA LEU A 752 -34.63 20.33 18.02
C LEU A 752 -34.83 20.44 16.51
N GLY A 753 -35.91 21.12 16.09
CA GLY A 753 -36.14 21.53 14.72
C GLY A 753 -35.01 22.43 14.23
N GLY A 754 -34.59 23.42 15.02
CA GLY A 754 -33.49 24.34 14.73
C GLY A 754 -32.14 23.65 14.61
N VAL A 755 -31.82 22.68 15.47
CA VAL A 755 -30.57 21.90 15.39
C VAL A 755 -30.58 20.98 14.18
N ARG A 756 -31.72 20.34 13.85
CA ARG A 756 -31.85 19.54 12.63
C ARG A 756 -31.80 20.39 11.37
N LEU A 757 -32.47 21.54 11.36
CA LEU A 757 -32.42 22.54 10.28
C LEU A 757 -31.02 23.11 10.14
N HIS A 758 -30.32 23.40 11.24
CA HIS A 758 -28.94 23.87 11.21
C HIS A 758 -28.00 22.77 10.68
N ALA A 759 -28.11 21.52 11.14
CA ALA A 759 -27.33 20.41 10.62
C ALA A 759 -27.63 20.13 9.13
N GLN A 760 -28.91 20.20 8.71
CA GLN A 760 -29.30 20.09 7.30
C GLN A 760 -28.78 21.26 6.48
N TRP A 761 -28.83 22.48 7.00
CA TRP A 761 -28.34 23.68 6.34
C TRP A 761 -26.82 23.66 6.23
N THR A 762 -26.09 23.27 7.28
CA THR A 762 -24.63 23.10 7.24
C THR A 762 -24.23 21.99 6.27
N ARG A 763 -24.95 20.86 6.22
CA ARG A 763 -24.75 19.82 5.20
C ARG A 763 -25.01 20.36 3.80
N ALA A 764 -26.16 21.03 3.59
CA ALA A 764 -26.52 21.62 2.31
C ALA A 764 -25.52 22.69 1.85
N GLN A 765 -25.00 23.50 2.78
CA GLN A 765 -23.94 24.49 2.49
C GLN A 765 -22.61 23.83 2.11
N LYS A 766 -22.20 22.77 2.82
CA LYS A 766 -20.99 22.02 2.48
C LYS A 766 -21.13 21.36 1.09
N VAL A 767 -22.27 20.70 0.84
CA VAL A 767 -22.59 20.10 -0.46
C VAL A 767 -22.63 21.18 -1.55
N ALA A 768 -23.28 22.32 -1.30
CA ALA A 768 -23.33 23.43 -2.26
C ALA A 768 -21.95 24.07 -2.51
N GLY A 769 -21.09 24.14 -1.50
CA GLY A 769 -19.71 24.61 -1.63
C GLY A 769 -18.88 23.70 -2.54
N TYR A 770 -18.91 22.39 -2.28
CA TYR A 770 -18.26 21.39 -3.15
C TYR A 770 -18.87 21.37 -4.55
N GLU A 771 -20.18 21.51 -4.68
CA GLU A 771 -20.86 21.56 -5.97
C GLU A 771 -20.50 22.82 -6.77
N ALA A 772 -20.39 23.98 -6.12
CA ALA A 772 -19.97 25.23 -6.77
C ALA A 772 -18.51 25.12 -7.27
N GLN A 773 -17.61 24.58 -6.44
CA GLN A 773 -16.23 24.30 -6.82
C GLN A 773 -16.17 23.34 -8.02
N ALA A 774 -16.90 22.22 -7.94
CA ALA A 774 -16.99 21.25 -9.03
C ALA A 774 -17.53 21.88 -10.33
N THR A 775 -18.51 22.77 -10.24
CA THR A 775 -19.10 23.44 -11.41
C THR A 775 -18.09 24.35 -12.10
N GLY A 776 -17.32 25.12 -11.33
CA GLY A 776 -16.27 25.99 -11.88
C GLY A 776 -15.14 25.20 -12.53
N LEU A 777 -14.71 24.11 -11.90
CA LEU A 777 -13.67 23.21 -12.43
C LEU A 777 -14.17 22.47 -13.68
N ALA A 778 -15.38 21.92 -13.65
CA ALA A 778 -15.98 21.23 -14.79
C ALA A 778 -16.12 22.14 -16.02
N ALA A 779 -16.57 23.39 -15.84
CA ALA A 779 -16.66 24.35 -16.94
C ALA A 779 -15.30 24.63 -17.60
N ARG A 780 -14.23 24.76 -16.79
CA ARG A 780 -12.85 24.90 -17.30
C ARG A 780 -12.39 23.64 -18.02
N GLY A 781 -12.63 22.47 -17.41
CA GLY A 781 -12.28 21.18 -17.98
C GLY A 781 -12.95 20.92 -19.33
N LEU A 782 -14.24 21.21 -19.45
CA LEU A 782 -14.99 21.08 -20.71
C LEU A 782 -14.50 22.05 -21.79
N ALA A 783 -14.20 23.30 -21.43
CA ALA A 783 -13.62 24.26 -22.38
C ALA A 783 -12.25 23.79 -22.88
N ARG A 784 -11.41 23.23 -21.99
CA ARG A 784 -10.12 22.64 -22.35
C ARG A 784 -10.27 21.36 -23.17
N LYS A 785 -11.28 20.52 -22.88
CA LYS A 785 -11.64 19.33 -23.69
C LYS A 785 -11.92 19.74 -25.14
N GLN A 786 -12.78 20.75 -25.34
CA GLN A 786 -13.10 21.27 -26.68
C GLN A 786 -11.87 21.83 -27.40
N ALA A 787 -11.02 22.57 -26.69
CA ALA A 787 -9.76 23.08 -27.26
C ALA A 787 -8.83 21.92 -27.66
N ALA A 788 -8.70 20.90 -26.81
CA ALA A 788 -7.91 19.71 -27.09
C ALA A 788 -8.42 18.97 -28.33
N GLU A 789 -9.73 18.80 -28.47
CA GLU A 789 -10.35 18.17 -29.64
C GLU A 789 -10.11 18.96 -30.94
N ALA A 790 -10.24 20.29 -30.89
CA ALA A 790 -9.98 21.15 -32.05
C ALA A 790 -8.50 21.11 -32.48
N LEU A 791 -7.57 21.18 -31.52
CA LEU A 791 -6.14 21.06 -31.78
C LEU A 791 -5.78 19.68 -32.32
N ARG A 792 -6.40 18.62 -31.77
CA ARG A 792 -6.25 17.24 -32.24
C ARG A 792 -6.67 17.09 -33.70
N GLN A 793 -7.85 17.61 -34.06
CA GLN A 793 -8.33 17.60 -35.44
C GLN A 793 -7.40 18.38 -36.39
N LYS A 794 -6.92 19.54 -35.95
CA LYS A 794 -5.92 20.34 -36.69
C LYS A 794 -4.63 19.55 -36.91
N ALA A 795 -4.10 18.91 -35.87
CA ALA A 795 -2.89 18.10 -35.94
C ALA A 795 -3.05 16.92 -36.91
N HIS A 796 -4.15 16.16 -36.80
CA HIS A 796 -4.45 15.06 -37.72
C HIS A 796 -4.55 15.54 -39.17
N GLY A 797 -5.23 16.66 -39.43
CA GLY A 797 -5.31 17.26 -40.76
C GLY A 797 -3.94 17.66 -41.32
N LEU A 798 -3.03 18.14 -40.46
CA LEU A 798 -1.65 18.45 -40.86
C LEU A 798 -0.86 17.18 -41.19
N PHE A 799 -0.96 16.12 -40.39
CA PHE A 799 -0.33 14.82 -40.69
C PHE A 799 -0.86 14.20 -41.98
N GLU A 800 -2.17 14.30 -42.22
CA GLU A 800 -2.80 13.84 -43.45
C GLU A 800 -2.29 14.60 -44.69
N ALA A 801 -1.91 15.87 -44.53
CA ALA A 801 -1.34 16.72 -45.56
C ALA A 801 0.20 16.65 -45.67
N VAL A 802 0.88 15.88 -44.82
CA VAL A 802 2.32 15.62 -44.98
C VAL A 802 2.49 14.73 -46.22
N GLY A 803 3.17 15.28 -47.24
CA GLY A 803 3.56 14.56 -48.44
C GLY A 803 3.86 15.45 -49.64
N GLY A 804 4.71 14.95 -50.53
CA GLY A 804 5.15 15.64 -51.74
C GLY A 804 6.08 16.84 -51.49
N GLY A 805 6.65 17.39 -52.56
CA GLY A 805 7.67 18.45 -52.46
C GLY A 805 9.06 17.92 -52.11
N THR A 806 9.93 18.81 -51.61
CA THR A 806 11.29 18.46 -51.20
C THR A 806 11.34 17.86 -49.79
N VAL A 807 12.49 17.33 -49.39
CA VAL A 807 12.75 16.80 -48.04
C VAL A 807 12.56 17.89 -46.98
N GLU A 808 13.05 19.10 -47.22
CA GLU A 808 12.95 20.23 -46.30
C GLU A 808 11.50 20.70 -46.12
N GLU A 809 10.75 20.83 -47.22
CA GLU A 809 9.33 21.22 -47.17
C GLU A 809 8.49 20.21 -46.39
N THR A 810 8.75 18.93 -46.64
CA THR A 810 8.07 17.83 -45.94
C THR A 810 8.43 17.82 -44.45
N ALA A 811 9.70 18.00 -44.12
CA ALA A 811 10.17 18.06 -42.74
C ALA A 811 9.52 19.22 -41.97
N ALA A 812 9.41 20.40 -42.60
CA ALA A 812 8.74 21.56 -42.01
C ALA A 812 7.24 21.33 -41.76
N ARG A 813 6.52 20.68 -42.71
CA ARG A 813 5.11 20.29 -42.52
C ARG A 813 4.96 19.27 -41.40
N ARG A 814 5.86 18.28 -41.33
CA ARG A 814 5.89 17.26 -40.27
C ARG A 814 6.11 17.90 -38.90
N GLU A 815 7.06 18.82 -38.78
CA GLU A 815 7.32 19.54 -37.54
C GLU A 815 6.14 20.42 -37.12
N ALA A 816 5.44 21.07 -38.07
CA ALA A 816 4.22 21.81 -37.78
C ALA A 816 3.08 20.91 -37.29
N ALA A 817 2.93 19.71 -37.85
CA ALA A 817 1.97 18.70 -37.39
C ALA A 817 2.29 18.21 -35.97
N GLU A 818 3.57 17.93 -35.69
CA GLU A 818 4.05 17.52 -34.37
C GLU A 818 3.82 18.62 -33.31
N ARG A 819 4.11 19.88 -33.61
CA ARG A 819 3.81 21.00 -32.70
C ARG A 819 2.31 21.11 -32.38
N ALA A 820 1.44 21.00 -33.39
CA ALA A 820 0.00 21.01 -33.18
C ALA A 820 -0.48 19.82 -32.32
N TRP A 821 0.17 18.66 -32.44
CA TRP A 821 -0.10 17.50 -31.60
C TRP A 821 0.35 17.70 -30.15
N GLU A 822 1.54 18.25 -29.94
CA GLU A 822 2.05 18.61 -28.60
C GLU A 822 1.08 19.59 -27.90
N GLU A 823 0.58 20.61 -28.60
CA GLU A 823 -0.46 21.53 -28.11
C GLU A 823 -1.76 20.78 -27.75
N ALA A 824 -2.20 19.83 -28.57
CA ALA A 824 -3.39 19.02 -28.31
C ALA A 824 -3.22 18.15 -27.05
N LEU A 825 -2.05 17.54 -26.86
CA LEU A 825 -1.73 16.72 -25.69
C LEU A 825 -1.68 17.54 -24.39
N ALA A 826 -1.12 18.76 -24.45
CA ALA A 826 -1.11 19.68 -23.33
C ALA A 826 -2.55 20.10 -22.94
N ALA A 827 -3.36 20.52 -23.92
CA ALA A 827 -4.76 20.89 -23.69
C ALA A 827 -5.59 19.70 -23.16
N ARG A 828 -5.33 18.49 -23.64
CA ARG A 828 -5.95 17.25 -23.13
C ARG A 828 -5.59 17.00 -21.67
N GLN A 829 -4.32 17.19 -21.30
CA GLN A 829 -3.87 17.00 -19.92
C GLN A 829 -4.54 18.02 -18.99
N GLU A 830 -4.56 19.30 -19.36
CA GLU A 830 -5.28 20.35 -18.62
C GLU A 830 -6.79 20.05 -18.47
N ALA A 831 -7.41 19.50 -19.52
CA ALA A 831 -8.82 19.10 -19.49
C ALA A 831 -9.06 17.95 -18.50
N ASP A 832 -8.24 16.89 -18.56
CA ASP A 832 -8.38 15.73 -17.68
C ASP A 832 -8.12 16.08 -16.21
N ASP A 833 -7.12 16.92 -15.92
CA ASP A 833 -6.80 17.36 -14.56
C ASP A 833 -7.97 18.19 -13.98
N ALA A 834 -8.49 19.16 -14.74
CA ALA A 834 -9.63 19.98 -14.30
C ALA A 834 -10.92 19.15 -14.11
N LEU A 835 -11.16 18.16 -14.98
CA LEU A 835 -12.29 17.24 -14.84
C LEU A 835 -12.10 16.29 -13.65
N ASP A 836 -10.89 15.78 -13.39
CA ASP A 836 -10.61 14.93 -12.24
C ASP A 836 -10.81 15.69 -10.92
N GLU A 837 -10.29 16.92 -10.80
CA GLU A 837 -10.51 17.78 -9.63
C GLU A 837 -12.00 18.10 -9.40
N ALA A 838 -12.76 18.33 -10.48
CA ALA A 838 -14.21 18.49 -10.41
C ALA A 838 -14.90 17.20 -9.92
N GLY A 839 -14.46 16.03 -10.40
CA GLY A 839 -14.92 14.72 -9.94
C GLY A 839 -14.64 14.48 -8.46
N GLN A 840 -13.42 14.75 -8.00
CA GLN A 840 -13.04 14.66 -6.58
C GLN A 840 -13.89 15.57 -5.69
N SER A 841 -14.20 16.78 -6.18
CA SER A 841 -15.10 17.72 -5.47
C SER A 841 -16.52 17.16 -5.35
N LEU A 842 -17.05 16.50 -6.39
CA LEU A 842 -18.37 15.83 -6.32
C LEU A 842 -18.35 14.58 -5.43
N GLU A 843 -17.27 13.81 -5.43
CA GLU A 843 -17.10 12.67 -4.52
C GLU A 843 -17.04 13.13 -3.06
N ALA A 844 -16.35 14.23 -2.76
CA ALA A 844 -16.36 14.85 -1.43
C ALA A 844 -17.77 15.31 -1.02
N ALA A 845 -18.57 15.82 -1.95
CA ALA A 845 -19.98 16.14 -1.70
C ALA A 845 -20.82 14.89 -1.38
N LEU A 846 -20.58 13.76 -2.06
CA LEU A 846 -21.24 12.47 -1.78
C LEU A 846 -20.84 11.90 -0.41
N VAL A 847 -19.60 12.09 0.06
CA VAL A 847 -19.20 11.69 1.41
C VAL A 847 -20.01 12.43 2.49
N VAL A 848 -20.38 13.70 2.23
CA VAL A 848 -21.25 14.49 3.12
C VAL A 848 -22.71 14.05 3.04
N ASP A 849 -23.20 13.69 1.85
CA ASP A 849 -24.56 13.21 1.59
C ASP A 849 -24.59 12.10 0.53
N LEU A 850 -24.48 10.85 0.98
CA LEU A 850 -24.44 9.66 0.11
C LEU A 850 -25.75 9.45 -0.68
N SER A 851 -26.86 10.02 -0.20
CA SER A 851 -28.20 9.88 -0.78
C SER A 851 -28.50 10.87 -1.90
N ASN A 852 -27.56 11.78 -2.21
CA ASN A 852 -27.80 12.85 -3.17
C ASN A 852 -27.68 12.37 -4.63
N GLU A 853 -28.79 11.91 -5.20
CA GLU A 853 -28.88 11.45 -6.59
C GLU A 853 -28.46 12.52 -7.62
N ARG A 854 -28.70 13.81 -7.33
CA ARG A 854 -28.30 14.90 -8.22
C ARG A 854 -26.77 14.98 -8.36
N ILE A 855 -26.05 14.96 -7.24
CA ILE A 855 -24.59 14.99 -7.24
C ILE A 855 -24.03 13.73 -7.90
N ARG A 856 -24.62 12.55 -7.60
CA ARG A 856 -24.22 11.30 -8.23
C ARG A 856 -24.40 11.34 -9.76
N GLY A 857 -25.53 11.83 -10.25
CA GLY A 857 -25.78 12.01 -11.68
C GLY A 857 -24.76 12.92 -12.35
N ARG A 858 -24.43 14.06 -11.72
CA ARG A 858 -23.41 14.99 -12.23
C ARG A 858 -22.01 14.37 -12.25
N LEU A 859 -21.67 13.55 -11.26
CA LEU A 859 -20.40 12.81 -11.23
C LEU A 859 -20.34 11.83 -12.40
N VAL A 860 -21.41 11.07 -12.64
CA VAL A 860 -21.51 10.14 -13.78
C VAL A 860 -21.37 10.89 -15.11
N ASP A 861 -22.06 12.02 -15.28
CA ASP A 861 -21.96 12.84 -16.49
C ASP A 861 -20.51 13.31 -16.73
N LEU A 862 -19.81 13.72 -15.67
CA LEU A 862 -18.39 14.10 -15.77
C LEU A 862 -17.47 12.92 -16.10
N LEU A 863 -17.75 11.73 -15.55
CA LEU A 863 -17.00 10.52 -15.90
C LEU A 863 -17.21 10.12 -17.38
N VAL A 864 -18.41 10.36 -17.93
CA VAL A 864 -18.69 10.17 -19.37
C VAL A 864 -17.84 11.14 -20.20
N GLU A 865 -17.76 12.41 -19.83
CA GLU A 865 -16.93 13.41 -20.52
C GLU A 865 -15.44 13.01 -20.53
N ARG A 866 -14.93 12.46 -19.42
CA ARG A 866 -13.57 11.95 -19.33
C ARG A 866 -13.36 10.67 -20.14
N LEU A 867 -14.36 9.78 -20.18
CA LEU A 867 -14.34 8.59 -21.02
C LEU A 867 -14.23 8.98 -22.50
N GLU A 868 -15.04 9.94 -22.96
CA GLU A 868 -14.98 10.45 -24.34
C GLU A 868 -13.62 11.09 -24.66
N LEU A 869 -13.04 11.87 -23.73
CA LEU A 869 -11.69 12.43 -23.91
C LEU A 869 -10.64 11.30 -24.01
N ALA A 870 -10.73 10.28 -23.17
CA ALA A 870 -9.84 9.12 -23.21
C ALA A 870 -10.01 8.29 -24.50
N GLU A 871 -11.19 8.27 -25.09
CA GLU A 871 -11.45 7.66 -26.40
C GLU A 871 -10.85 8.47 -27.54
N ALA A 872 -11.05 9.78 -27.55
CA ALA A 872 -10.54 10.68 -28.58
C ALA A 872 -9.00 10.64 -28.72
N PHE A 873 -8.30 10.32 -27.64
CA PHE A 873 -6.83 10.21 -27.56
C PHE A 873 -6.33 8.77 -27.36
N HIS A 874 -7.16 7.76 -27.61
CA HIS A 874 -6.77 6.34 -27.60
C HIS A 874 -6.07 5.86 -26.32
N GLN A 875 -6.63 6.17 -25.14
CA GLN A 875 -6.10 5.80 -23.81
C GLN A 875 -6.86 4.60 -23.19
N PRO A 876 -6.58 3.34 -23.58
CA PRO A 876 -7.42 2.18 -23.23
C PRO A 876 -7.49 1.86 -21.73
N GLU A 877 -6.44 2.16 -20.96
CA GLU A 877 -6.45 1.97 -19.51
C GLU A 877 -7.41 2.94 -18.82
N ARG A 878 -7.38 4.21 -19.23
CA ARG A 878 -8.29 5.25 -18.72
C ARG A 878 -9.73 4.99 -19.15
N GLN A 879 -9.96 4.51 -20.37
CA GLN A 879 -11.30 4.09 -20.81
C GLN A 879 -11.87 2.99 -19.90
N ARG A 880 -11.09 1.96 -19.59
CA ARG A 880 -11.49 0.86 -18.67
C ARG A 880 -11.70 1.35 -17.24
N GLU A 881 -10.90 2.30 -16.78
CA GLU A 881 -11.08 2.94 -15.48
C GLU A 881 -12.40 3.73 -15.41
N MET A 882 -12.64 4.64 -16.36
CA MET A 882 -13.86 5.45 -16.40
C MET A 882 -15.11 4.58 -16.56
N ALA A 883 -15.09 3.56 -17.42
CA ALA A 883 -16.20 2.63 -17.58
C ALA A 883 -16.56 1.89 -16.27
N ARG A 884 -15.56 1.44 -15.49
CA ARG A 884 -15.78 0.82 -14.17
C ARG A 884 -16.35 1.81 -13.17
N ARG A 885 -15.88 3.06 -13.16
CA ARG A 885 -16.40 4.11 -12.27
C ARG A 885 -17.84 4.48 -12.63
N ILE A 886 -18.15 4.62 -13.92
CA ILE A 886 -19.53 4.87 -14.39
C ILE A 886 -20.45 3.73 -13.93
N GLN A 887 -20.03 2.47 -14.07
CA GLN A 887 -20.80 1.32 -13.59
C GLN A 887 -21.06 1.36 -12.07
N ALA A 888 -20.11 1.86 -11.28
CA ALA A 888 -20.26 1.96 -9.83
C ALA A 888 -21.22 3.07 -9.39
N TYR A 889 -21.32 4.17 -10.15
CA TYR A 889 -22.11 5.35 -9.78
C TYR A 889 -23.43 5.52 -10.56
N ASP A 890 -23.60 4.89 -11.72
CA ASP A 890 -24.84 4.98 -12.52
C ASP A 890 -25.93 4.02 -12.01
N SER A 891 -26.57 4.38 -10.90
CA SER A 891 -27.65 3.60 -10.28
C SER A 891 -28.89 3.44 -11.17
N GLY A 892 -29.09 4.31 -12.17
CA GLY A 892 -30.23 4.26 -13.08
C GLY A 892 -29.98 3.48 -14.38
N GLY A 893 -28.70 3.19 -14.70
CA GLY A 893 -28.29 2.48 -15.89
C GLY A 893 -28.54 3.21 -17.22
N GLU A 894 -29.06 4.45 -17.20
CA GLU A 894 -29.39 5.22 -18.39
C GLU A 894 -28.13 5.63 -19.17
N ARG A 895 -27.08 6.08 -18.46
CA ARG A 895 -25.80 6.43 -19.10
C ARG A 895 -25.11 5.17 -19.58
N GLN A 896 -25.17 4.09 -18.81
CA GLN A 896 -24.67 2.78 -19.23
C GLN A 896 -25.35 2.28 -20.51
N GLN A 897 -26.67 2.42 -20.64
CA GLN A 897 -27.39 2.07 -21.88
C GLN A 897 -26.93 2.91 -23.06
N ARG A 898 -26.73 4.22 -22.86
CA ARG A 898 -26.19 5.10 -23.91
C ARG A 898 -24.77 4.69 -24.33
N LEU A 899 -23.93 4.28 -23.39
CA LEU A 899 -22.57 3.77 -23.66
C LEU A 899 -22.57 2.40 -24.37
N GLN A 900 -23.69 1.68 -24.34
CA GLN A 900 -23.87 0.39 -25.03
C GLN A 900 -24.71 0.51 -26.31
N ALA A 901 -25.03 1.73 -26.76
CA ALA A 901 -25.85 1.94 -27.95
C ALA A 901 -25.26 1.23 -29.18
N PRO A 902 -26.00 0.29 -29.81
CA PRO A 902 -25.48 -0.52 -30.90
C PRO A 902 -25.27 0.33 -32.16
N PRO A 903 -24.16 0.15 -32.89
CA PRO A 903 -23.96 0.79 -34.18
C PRO A 903 -24.95 0.25 -35.22
N THR A 904 -25.19 1.04 -36.26
CA THR A 904 -26.07 0.68 -37.38
C THR A 904 -25.28 0.58 -38.67
N LEU A 905 -25.49 -0.49 -39.43
CA LEU A 905 -24.80 -0.79 -40.69
C LEU A 905 -25.77 -0.77 -41.87
N THR A 906 -25.46 0.03 -42.88
CA THR A 906 -26.05 -0.02 -44.22
C THR A 906 -24.98 -0.45 -45.21
N LEU A 907 -25.23 -1.53 -45.97
CA LEU A 907 -24.25 -2.13 -46.88
C LEU A 907 -24.85 -2.43 -48.25
N THR A 908 -24.22 -1.90 -49.30
CA THR A 908 -24.51 -2.21 -50.70
C THR A 908 -23.30 -2.84 -51.37
N SER A 909 -23.51 -3.57 -52.47
CA SER A 909 -22.41 -4.16 -53.24
C SER A 909 -22.64 -4.13 -54.75
N SER A 910 -21.55 -4.25 -55.50
CA SER A 910 -21.54 -4.42 -56.95
C SER A 910 -20.84 -5.73 -57.31
N PRO A 911 -21.54 -6.77 -57.84
CA PRO A 911 -22.98 -6.81 -58.09
C PRO A 911 -23.83 -6.84 -56.81
N SER A 912 -25.09 -6.45 -56.93
CA SER A 912 -26.09 -6.59 -55.85
C SER A 912 -26.42 -8.08 -55.61
N GLY A 913 -27.02 -8.39 -54.45
CA GLY A 913 -27.37 -9.76 -54.08
C GLY A 913 -26.21 -10.60 -53.54
N ALA A 914 -25.08 -9.97 -53.20
CA ALA A 914 -23.92 -10.65 -52.63
C ALA A 914 -24.18 -11.07 -51.18
N GLU A 915 -23.75 -12.26 -50.79
CA GLU A 915 -23.90 -12.79 -49.43
C GLU A 915 -22.90 -12.12 -48.48
N VAL A 916 -23.37 -11.75 -47.30
CA VAL A 916 -22.59 -11.01 -46.30
C VAL A 916 -22.50 -11.81 -45.00
N VAL A 917 -21.27 -12.04 -44.56
CA VAL A 917 -20.96 -12.57 -43.23
C VAL A 917 -20.28 -11.47 -42.43
N LEU A 918 -20.78 -11.22 -41.22
CA LEU A 918 -20.16 -10.33 -40.25
C LEU A 918 -19.46 -11.16 -39.19
N GLU A 919 -18.20 -10.84 -38.94
CA GLU A 919 -17.42 -11.43 -37.86
C GLU A 919 -16.89 -10.36 -36.92
N ARG A 920 -16.82 -10.64 -35.62
CA ARG A 920 -16.27 -9.70 -34.62
C ARG A 920 -14.90 -10.14 -34.13
N TYR A 921 -13.95 -9.20 -34.12
CA TYR A 921 -12.67 -9.38 -33.43
C TYR A 921 -12.86 -9.20 -31.92
N VAL A 922 -12.46 -10.20 -31.15
CA VAL A 922 -12.40 -10.13 -29.69
C VAL A 922 -10.98 -10.48 -29.27
N GLU A 923 -10.43 -9.65 -28.39
CA GLU A 923 -9.12 -9.85 -27.82
C GLU A 923 -9.18 -10.95 -26.76
N ASP A 924 -8.37 -11.98 -26.92
CA ASP A 924 -8.27 -13.08 -25.96
C ASP A 924 -7.37 -12.74 -24.77
N ALA A 925 -7.26 -13.65 -23.80
CA ALA A 925 -6.39 -13.45 -22.63
C ALA A 925 -4.90 -13.31 -22.99
N LYS A 926 -4.51 -13.71 -24.21
CA LYS A 926 -3.15 -13.57 -24.73
C LYS A 926 -2.95 -12.26 -25.50
N GLY A 927 -3.96 -11.40 -25.66
CA GLY A 927 -3.84 -10.15 -26.44
C GLY A 927 -3.88 -10.36 -27.95
N THR A 928 -4.25 -11.56 -28.41
CA THR A 928 -4.50 -11.88 -29.82
C THR A 928 -5.95 -11.59 -30.16
N ARG A 929 -6.23 -11.03 -31.34
CA ARG A 929 -7.60 -10.73 -31.78
C ARG A 929 -8.14 -11.87 -32.62
N ALA A 930 -8.90 -12.75 -31.98
CA ALA A 930 -9.59 -13.85 -32.63
C ALA A 930 -10.99 -13.43 -33.13
N LEU A 931 -11.44 -14.05 -34.21
CA LEU A 931 -12.82 -13.90 -34.69
C LEU A 931 -13.70 -14.88 -33.93
N THR A 932 -14.64 -14.37 -33.12
CA THR A 932 -15.39 -15.18 -32.16
C THR A 932 -16.88 -15.25 -32.44
N VAL A 933 -17.46 -14.17 -32.97
CA VAL A 933 -18.87 -14.12 -33.38
C VAL A 933 -18.90 -14.13 -34.90
N SER A 934 -19.63 -15.08 -35.51
CA SER A 934 -19.87 -15.13 -36.96
C SER A 934 -21.38 -15.15 -37.22
N ARG A 935 -21.87 -14.15 -37.94
CA ARG A 935 -23.29 -13.96 -38.23
C ARG A 935 -23.49 -13.73 -39.72
N ARG A 936 -24.35 -14.53 -40.34
CA ARG A 936 -24.83 -14.26 -41.70
C ARG A 936 -25.84 -13.10 -41.64
N LEU A 937 -25.54 -12.01 -42.34
CA LEU A 937 -26.42 -10.83 -42.38
C LEU A 937 -27.45 -10.89 -43.52
N GLY A 938 -27.26 -11.77 -44.50
CA GLY A 938 -28.15 -11.91 -45.66
C GLY A 938 -27.46 -11.50 -46.96
N ARG A 939 -28.25 -11.01 -47.92
CA ARG A 939 -27.76 -10.54 -49.23
C ARG A 939 -27.91 -9.02 -49.33
N THR A 940 -26.96 -8.36 -49.98
CA THR A 940 -27.03 -6.90 -50.23
C THR A 940 -28.20 -6.55 -51.17
N PRO A 941 -28.83 -5.37 -51.02
CA PRO A 941 -28.55 -4.32 -50.03
C PRO A 941 -29.08 -4.66 -48.62
N LEU A 942 -28.32 -4.27 -47.60
CA LEU A 942 -28.71 -4.34 -46.19
C LEU A 942 -28.90 -2.91 -45.68
N GLU A 943 -30.04 -2.59 -45.06
CA GLU A 943 -30.35 -1.23 -44.60
C GLU A 943 -30.53 -1.16 -43.09
N GLY A 944 -29.81 -0.22 -42.44
CA GLY A 944 -30.06 0.15 -41.04
C GLY A 944 -29.91 -0.97 -40.01
N LEU A 945 -29.08 -1.98 -40.29
CA LEU A 945 -28.97 -3.17 -39.45
C LEU A 945 -28.25 -2.83 -38.13
N LYS A 946 -28.97 -2.97 -37.01
CA LYS A 946 -28.39 -2.80 -35.67
C LYS A 946 -27.51 -3.98 -35.30
N LEU A 947 -26.29 -3.70 -34.85
CA LEU A 947 -25.33 -4.71 -34.39
C LEU A 947 -25.44 -4.88 -32.87
N PRO A 948 -26.14 -5.91 -32.36
CA PRO A 948 -26.36 -6.11 -30.93
C PRO A 948 -25.06 -6.34 -30.14
N GLU A 949 -23.98 -6.71 -30.83
CA GLU A 949 -22.67 -6.93 -30.24
C GLU A 949 -22.02 -5.60 -29.74
N GLY A 950 -22.52 -4.44 -30.18
CA GLY A 950 -22.07 -3.12 -29.71
C GLY A 950 -20.88 -2.55 -30.50
N PRO A 951 -20.21 -1.49 -30.00
CA PRO A 951 -19.03 -0.92 -30.66
C PRO A 951 -17.86 -1.91 -30.70
N GLY A 952 -16.97 -1.77 -31.68
CA GLY A 952 -15.77 -2.59 -31.80
C GLY A 952 -15.25 -2.80 -33.22
N SER A 953 -14.30 -3.73 -33.34
CA SER A 953 -13.67 -4.10 -34.60
C SER A 953 -14.35 -5.33 -35.20
N TYR A 954 -14.72 -5.23 -36.47
CA TYR A 954 -15.45 -6.24 -37.22
C TYR A 954 -14.79 -6.54 -38.56
N ARG A 955 -15.10 -7.69 -39.13
CA ARG A 955 -14.78 -8.06 -40.51
C ARG A 955 -16.07 -8.40 -41.25
N LEU A 956 -16.32 -7.70 -42.34
CA LEU A 956 -17.36 -8.04 -43.30
C LEU A 956 -16.72 -8.89 -44.40
N THR A 957 -17.23 -10.10 -44.61
CA THR A 957 -16.84 -10.97 -45.71
C THR A 957 -18.00 -11.01 -46.71
N VAL A 958 -17.77 -10.51 -47.92
CA VAL A 958 -18.79 -10.41 -48.97
C VAL A 958 -18.42 -11.35 -50.11
N HIS A 959 -19.37 -12.20 -50.48
CA HIS A 959 -19.18 -13.24 -51.50
C HIS A 959 -20.29 -13.18 -52.55
N ALA A 960 -19.90 -13.23 -53.83
CA ALA A 960 -20.81 -13.40 -54.96
C ALA A 960 -20.24 -14.42 -55.97
N PRO A 961 -21.08 -15.23 -56.62
CA PRO A 961 -20.63 -16.18 -57.65
C PRO A 961 -19.83 -15.49 -58.77
N GLY A 962 -18.73 -16.11 -59.21
CA GLY A 962 -17.85 -15.57 -60.26
C GLY A 962 -16.98 -14.37 -59.84
N ARG A 963 -17.15 -13.86 -58.62
CA ARG A 963 -16.38 -12.75 -58.07
C ARG A 963 -15.35 -13.22 -57.04
N VAL A 964 -14.42 -12.33 -56.70
CA VAL A 964 -13.47 -12.51 -55.60
C VAL A 964 -14.17 -12.26 -54.25
N GLU A 965 -13.85 -13.06 -53.23
CA GLU A 965 -14.28 -12.80 -51.86
C GLU A 965 -13.64 -11.52 -51.35
N VAL A 966 -14.44 -10.56 -50.90
CA VAL A 966 -13.95 -9.27 -50.39
C VAL A 966 -14.06 -9.27 -48.87
N ARG A 967 -12.92 -9.08 -48.20
CA ARG A 967 -12.82 -8.90 -46.75
C ARG A 967 -12.70 -7.40 -46.47
N ALA A 968 -13.63 -6.85 -45.71
CA ALA A 968 -13.67 -5.44 -45.31
C ALA A 968 -13.68 -5.34 -43.78
N PRO A 969 -12.50 -5.24 -43.15
CA PRO A 969 -12.38 -4.85 -41.75
C PRO A 969 -12.98 -3.46 -41.53
N VAL A 970 -13.73 -3.27 -40.45
CA VAL A 970 -14.35 -1.99 -40.07
C VAL A 970 -14.26 -1.79 -38.56
N LEU A 971 -14.01 -0.55 -38.15
CA LEU A 971 -14.08 -0.12 -36.75
C LEU A 971 -15.34 0.72 -36.57
N LEU A 972 -16.18 0.33 -35.61
CA LEU A 972 -17.47 0.94 -35.33
C LEU A 972 -17.52 1.52 -33.92
N SER A 973 -17.88 2.80 -33.83
CA SER A 973 -18.09 3.53 -32.58
C SER A 973 -19.52 3.39 -32.07
N ARG A 974 -19.77 3.86 -30.85
CA ARG A 974 -21.08 3.78 -30.17
C ARG A 974 -22.15 4.54 -30.94
N GLY A 975 -23.29 3.89 -31.20
CA GLY A 975 -24.42 4.48 -31.91
C GLY A 975 -24.10 5.00 -33.32
N GLU A 976 -22.96 4.61 -33.89
CA GLU A 976 -22.49 5.15 -35.16
C GLU A 976 -23.28 4.59 -36.35
N PRO A 977 -23.77 5.44 -37.27
CA PRO A 977 -24.27 5.00 -38.57
C PRO A 977 -23.13 4.83 -39.57
N LEU A 978 -22.89 3.60 -40.02
CA LEU A 978 -21.94 3.30 -41.08
C LEU A 978 -22.68 2.92 -42.38
N SER A 979 -22.36 3.61 -43.48
CA SER A 979 -22.81 3.27 -44.82
C SER A 979 -21.62 2.88 -45.70
N LEU A 980 -21.68 1.69 -46.31
CA LEU A 980 -20.62 1.15 -47.17
C LEU A 980 -21.15 0.69 -48.52
N HIS A 981 -20.32 0.88 -49.54
CA HIS A 981 -20.46 0.28 -50.85
C HIS A 981 -19.22 -0.56 -51.15
N LEU A 982 -19.39 -1.86 -51.38
CA LEU A 982 -18.29 -2.78 -51.67
C LEU A 982 -18.39 -3.33 -53.10
N ALA A 983 -17.42 -2.97 -53.95
CA ALA A 983 -17.26 -3.57 -55.27
C ALA A 983 -16.54 -4.92 -55.15
N LEU A 984 -17.05 -5.94 -55.85
CA LEU A 984 -16.44 -7.27 -55.93
C LEU A 984 -15.87 -7.48 -57.34
N PRO A 985 -14.54 -7.44 -57.50
CA PRO A 985 -13.90 -7.68 -58.79
C PRO A 985 -14.19 -9.07 -59.35
N GLU A 986 -14.12 -9.21 -60.68
CA GLU A 986 -14.12 -10.52 -61.32
C GLU A 986 -12.87 -11.31 -60.93
N ARG A 987 -12.99 -12.64 -60.81
CA ARG A 987 -11.85 -13.48 -60.42
C ARG A 987 -10.64 -13.35 -61.34
N GLY A 988 -10.86 -13.14 -62.64
CA GLY A 988 -9.77 -12.94 -63.60
C GLY A 988 -9.10 -11.57 -63.55
N ALA A 989 -9.69 -10.59 -62.86
CA ALA A 989 -9.15 -9.23 -62.74
C ALA A 989 -8.15 -9.08 -61.58
N VAL A 990 -8.06 -10.07 -60.69
CA VAL A 990 -7.10 -10.10 -59.59
C VAL A 990 -6.02 -11.13 -59.92
N PRO A 991 -4.73 -10.74 -60.06
CA PRO A 991 -3.66 -11.67 -60.35
C PRO A 991 -3.55 -12.79 -59.30
N GLU A 992 -3.04 -13.95 -59.71
CA GLU A 992 -2.80 -15.05 -58.78
C GLU A 992 -1.84 -14.60 -57.66
N GLY A 993 -2.16 -14.99 -56.42
CA GLY A 993 -1.38 -14.57 -55.26
C GLY A 993 -1.68 -13.16 -54.74
N PHE A 994 -2.59 -12.39 -55.36
CA PHE A 994 -2.98 -11.06 -54.88
C PHE A 994 -4.30 -11.07 -54.09
N VAL A 995 -4.45 -10.07 -53.22
CA VAL A 995 -5.67 -9.79 -52.45
C VAL A 995 -6.19 -8.41 -52.84
N TYR A 996 -7.51 -8.31 -53.03
CA TYR A 996 -8.20 -7.05 -53.23
C TYR A 996 -8.53 -6.41 -51.89
N VAL A 997 -8.03 -5.19 -51.67
CA VAL A 997 -8.37 -4.36 -50.52
C VAL A 997 -9.39 -3.31 -50.96
N PRO A 998 -10.64 -3.35 -50.47
CA PRO A 998 -11.69 -2.40 -50.84
C PRO A 998 -11.40 -0.99 -50.30
N PRO A 999 -12.02 0.08 -50.81
CA PRO A 999 -11.85 1.42 -50.22
C PRO A 999 -12.40 1.47 -48.79
N GLY A 1000 -11.83 2.32 -47.93
CA GLY A 1000 -12.33 2.43 -46.55
C GLY A 1000 -11.44 3.25 -45.62
N ARG A 1001 -11.99 3.54 -44.44
CA ARG A 1001 -11.30 4.21 -43.34
C ARG A 1001 -10.60 3.21 -42.42
N PHE A 1002 -9.52 3.62 -41.79
CA PHE A 1002 -8.75 2.84 -40.82
C PHE A 1002 -7.95 3.76 -39.89
N LEU A 1003 -7.41 3.21 -38.80
CA LEU A 1003 -6.48 3.95 -37.94
C LEU A 1003 -5.03 3.78 -38.41
N VAL A 1004 -4.33 4.87 -38.66
CA VAL A 1004 -2.90 4.89 -39.04
C VAL A 1004 -2.06 5.48 -37.91
N GLY A 1005 -0.81 5.02 -37.75
CA GLY A 1005 0.12 5.50 -36.74
C GLY A 1005 0.11 4.68 -35.45
N SER A 1006 0.63 5.29 -34.38
CA SER A 1006 0.79 4.65 -33.07
C SER A 1006 0.21 5.51 -31.94
N ALA A 1007 -0.39 4.82 -30.96
CA ALA A 1007 -0.86 5.40 -29.70
C ALA A 1007 0.12 5.13 -28.53
N ASP A 1008 1.33 4.65 -28.85
CA ASP A 1008 2.40 4.45 -27.87
C ASP A 1008 2.85 5.80 -27.28
N PRO A 1009 3.49 5.78 -26.09
CA PRO A 1009 4.10 6.97 -25.50
C PRO A 1009 4.97 7.75 -26.50
N GLU A 1010 4.95 9.07 -26.41
CA GLU A 1010 5.55 9.98 -27.39
C GLU A 1010 7.05 9.72 -27.63
N ASP A 1011 7.79 9.27 -26.63
CA ASP A 1011 9.20 8.87 -26.76
C ASP A 1011 9.39 7.65 -27.66
N MET A 1012 8.51 6.67 -27.55
CA MET A 1012 8.51 5.48 -28.40
C MET A 1012 7.99 5.83 -29.79
N ARG A 1013 6.86 6.54 -29.88
CA ARG A 1013 6.23 6.94 -31.14
C ARG A 1013 7.18 7.76 -32.02
N ARG A 1014 7.77 8.82 -31.46
CA ARG A 1014 8.62 9.77 -32.18
C ARG A 1014 10.08 9.31 -32.27
N GLY A 1015 10.61 8.75 -31.18
CA GLY A 1015 12.03 8.40 -31.09
C GLY A 1015 12.40 7.07 -31.71
N LEU A 1016 11.59 6.02 -31.51
CA LEU A 1016 11.88 4.67 -31.99
C LEU A 1016 11.13 4.32 -33.26
N LEU A 1017 9.83 4.63 -33.33
CA LEU A 1017 8.96 4.18 -34.42
C LEU A 1017 8.93 5.13 -35.62
N ASN A 1018 9.35 6.39 -35.46
CA ASN A 1018 9.12 7.48 -36.41
C ASN A 1018 7.66 7.54 -36.91
N ALA A 1019 6.73 7.17 -36.04
CA ALA A 1019 5.31 7.00 -36.34
C ALA A 1019 4.55 8.31 -36.13
N GLN A 1020 3.47 8.50 -36.88
CA GLN A 1020 2.51 9.58 -36.62
C GLN A 1020 1.61 9.20 -35.44
N PRO A 1021 0.95 10.17 -34.75
CA PRO A 1021 -0.08 9.87 -33.77
C PRO A 1021 -1.18 9.00 -34.37
N LEU A 1022 -1.77 8.10 -33.58
CA LEU A 1022 -2.85 7.25 -34.06
C LEU A 1022 -4.08 8.11 -34.45
N HIS A 1023 -4.46 8.08 -35.73
CA HIS A 1023 -5.61 8.84 -36.23
C HIS A 1023 -6.33 8.13 -37.39
N GLU A 1024 -7.57 8.54 -37.67
CA GLU A 1024 -8.33 8.02 -38.82
C GLU A 1024 -7.73 8.53 -40.14
N SER A 1025 -7.47 7.60 -41.06
CA SER A 1025 -7.08 7.86 -42.44
C SER A 1025 -7.93 7.04 -43.41
N ARG A 1026 -7.82 7.30 -44.71
CA ARG A 1026 -8.59 6.63 -45.77
C ARG A 1026 -7.70 6.23 -46.92
N THR A 1027 -8.02 5.12 -47.55
CA THR A 1027 -7.39 4.70 -48.82
C THR A 1027 -8.45 4.27 -49.83
N GLY A 1028 -8.09 4.36 -51.11
CA GLY A 1028 -8.88 3.80 -52.21
C GLY A 1028 -8.82 2.27 -52.24
N ALA A 1029 -9.34 1.69 -53.32
CA ALA A 1029 -9.14 0.28 -53.59
C ALA A 1029 -7.75 0.04 -54.19
N PHE A 1030 -7.10 -1.07 -53.82
CA PHE A 1030 -5.83 -1.49 -54.41
C PHE A 1030 -5.68 -3.02 -54.32
N LEU A 1031 -4.72 -3.54 -55.07
CA LEU A 1031 -4.29 -4.93 -55.01
C LEU A 1031 -2.96 -5.00 -54.26
N VAL A 1032 -2.77 -6.04 -53.47
CA VAL A 1032 -1.52 -6.30 -52.75
C VAL A 1032 -1.22 -7.78 -52.77
N ALA A 1033 0.04 -8.14 -53.02
CA ALA A 1033 0.48 -9.53 -52.99
C ALA A 1033 0.27 -10.13 -51.60
N ARG A 1034 -0.24 -11.37 -51.55
CA ARG A 1034 -0.51 -12.11 -50.30
C ARG A 1034 0.77 -12.33 -49.49
N THR A 1035 1.90 -12.40 -50.16
CA THR A 1035 3.21 -12.75 -49.61
C THR A 1035 4.30 -11.81 -50.14
N GLU A 1036 5.47 -11.83 -49.50
CA GLU A 1036 6.69 -11.17 -49.96
C GLU A 1036 7.18 -11.77 -51.29
N VAL A 1037 7.97 -11.01 -52.06
CA VAL A 1037 8.64 -11.52 -53.27
C VAL A 1037 9.74 -12.49 -52.86
N THR A 1038 9.78 -13.64 -53.51
CA THR A 1038 10.75 -14.72 -53.23
C THR A 1038 11.98 -14.65 -54.13
N PHE A 1039 13.08 -15.31 -53.72
CA PHE A 1039 14.24 -15.51 -54.60
C PHE A 1039 13.86 -16.24 -55.90
N GLY A 1040 12.94 -17.20 -55.87
CA GLY A 1040 12.47 -17.92 -57.05
C GLY A 1040 11.79 -17.03 -58.08
N GLU A 1041 10.94 -16.10 -57.63
CA GLU A 1041 10.32 -15.08 -58.49
C GLU A 1041 11.36 -14.09 -59.01
N TRP A 1042 12.34 -13.71 -58.18
CA TRP A 1042 13.45 -12.85 -58.60
C TRP A 1042 14.34 -13.50 -59.67
N LEU A 1043 14.59 -14.81 -59.55
CA LEU A 1043 15.31 -15.58 -60.56
C LEU A 1043 14.59 -15.59 -61.91
N ALA A 1044 13.24 -15.64 -61.91
CA ALA A 1044 12.46 -15.51 -63.13
C ALA A 1044 12.69 -14.15 -63.81
N PHE A 1045 12.74 -13.07 -63.03
CA PHE A 1045 13.09 -11.73 -63.53
C PHE A 1045 14.51 -11.69 -64.10
N LEU A 1046 15.51 -12.24 -63.40
CA LEU A 1046 16.90 -12.25 -63.87
C LEU A 1046 17.08 -13.07 -65.15
N ARG A 1047 16.29 -14.13 -65.35
CA ARG A 1047 16.32 -14.96 -66.57
C ARG A 1047 15.70 -14.26 -67.78
N ASP A 1048 14.71 -13.41 -67.55
CA ASP A 1048 14.01 -12.66 -68.61
C ASP A 1048 14.68 -11.31 -68.92
N ALA A 1049 15.59 -10.84 -68.06
CA ALA A 1049 16.32 -9.59 -68.23
C ALA A 1049 17.31 -9.64 -69.41
N ALA A 1050 16.85 -9.23 -70.60
CA ALA A 1050 17.68 -8.99 -71.77
C ALA A 1050 18.16 -7.52 -71.85
N PRO A 1051 19.43 -7.24 -72.22
CA PRO A 1051 20.49 -8.20 -72.57
C PRO A 1051 21.22 -8.79 -71.34
N PRO A 1052 22.02 -9.87 -71.50
CA PRO A 1052 22.67 -10.63 -70.42
C PRO A 1052 23.52 -9.82 -69.41
N GLY A 1053 23.99 -8.63 -69.79
CA GLY A 1053 24.70 -7.70 -68.91
C GLY A 1053 23.79 -6.90 -67.96
N ALA A 1054 22.53 -6.66 -68.32
CA ALA A 1054 21.57 -5.96 -67.46
C ALA A 1054 21.20 -6.81 -66.24
N ALA A 1055 21.13 -8.14 -66.40
CA ALA A 1055 20.93 -9.08 -65.30
C ALA A 1055 22.08 -9.11 -64.28
N GLN A 1056 23.27 -8.57 -64.60
CA GLN A 1056 24.37 -8.45 -63.62
C GLN A 1056 24.15 -7.31 -62.61
N GLY A 1057 23.52 -6.21 -63.02
CA GLY A 1057 23.27 -5.06 -62.15
C GLY A 1057 22.24 -5.33 -61.05
N HIS A 1058 21.26 -6.20 -61.33
CA HIS A 1058 20.12 -6.47 -60.43
C HIS A 1058 20.26 -7.74 -59.57
N ARG A 1059 21.48 -8.30 -59.48
CA ARG A 1059 21.72 -9.49 -58.66
C ARG A 1059 21.65 -9.15 -57.18
N PRO A 1060 20.91 -9.90 -56.35
CA PRO A 1060 20.98 -9.80 -54.89
C PRO A 1060 22.42 -9.86 -54.36
N TYR A 1061 22.84 -8.80 -53.67
CA TYR A 1061 24.19 -8.68 -53.10
C TYR A 1061 24.24 -7.63 -51.98
N SER A 1062 24.88 -7.95 -50.86
CA SER A 1062 25.29 -7.00 -49.81
C SER A 1062 26.66 -7.36 -49.22
N ASP A 1063 27.20 -6.52 -48.32
CA ASP A 1063 28.53 -6.74 -47.72
C ASP A 1063 28.58 -8.06 -46.92
N LEU A 1064 29.46 -8.97 -47.32
CA LEU A 1064 29.63 -10.30 -46.72
C LEU A 1064 30.58 -10.33 -45.51
N ARG A 1065 30.99 -9.19 -44.93
CA ARG A 1065 31.91 -9.16 -43.77
C ARG A 1065 31.35 -9.79 -42.50
N GLN A 1066 30.07 -9.55 -42.20
CA GLN A 1066 29.41 -10.08 -40.99
C GLN A 1066 27.99 -10.55 -41.28
N TRP A 1067 27.18 -9.71 -41.93
CA TRP A 1067 25.79 -10.01 -42.26
C TRP A 1067 25.54 -9.63 -43.71
N GLY A 1068 25.40 -10.62 -44.59
CA GLY A 1068 25.24 -10.32 -46.01
C GLY A 1068 24.69 -11.47 -46.86
N VAL A 1069 24.28 -11.13 -48.07
CA VAL A 1069 23.77 -12.09 -49.06
C VAL A 1069 24.50 -11.91 -50.38
N ALA A 1070 24.73 -12.99 -51.11
CA ALA A 1070 25.22 -12.94 -52.48
C ALA A 1070 24.59 -14.03 -53.34
N LEU A 1071 24.05 -13.64 -54.48
CA LEU A 1071 23.56 -14.55 -55.51
C LEU A 1071 24.53 -14.59 -56.68
N THR A 1072 25.14 -15.75 -56.93
CA THR A 1072 26.17 -15.94 -57.95
C THR A 1072 25.83 -17.09 -58.91
N PRO A 1073 26.24 -17.01 -60.18
CA PRO A 1073 26.13 -18.17 -61.07
C PRO A 1073 27.15 -19.25 -60.67
N SER A 1074 26.69 -20.50 -60.59
CA SER A 1074 27.51 -21.68 -60.38
C SER A 1074 28.15 -22.15 -61.70
N ALA A 1075 29.22 -22.94 -61.59
CA ALA A 1075 29.92 -23.54 -62.73
C ALA A 1075 29.01 -24.43 -63.61
N THR A 1076 27.89 -24.91 -63.07
CA THR A 1076 26.90 -25.76 -63.75
C THR A 1076 25.81 -24.98 -64.49
N GLY A 1077 25.88 -23.64 -64.52
CA GLY A 1077 24.85 -22.77 -65.11
C GLY A 1077 23.62 -22.54 -64.23
N ARG A 1078 23.56 -23.15 -63.03
CA ARG A 1078 22.55 -22.89 -61.99
C ARG A 1078 22.95 -21.72 -61.11
N TRP A 1079 22.03 -21.16 -60.33
CA TRP A 1079 22.35 -20.12 -59.34
C TRP A 1079 22.80 -20.72 -58.00
N ARG A 1080 23.62 -19.98 -57.26
CA ARG A 1080 24.08 -20.30 -55.90
C ARG A 1080 23.79 -19.11 -54.98
N LEU A 1081 23.08 -19.37 -53.89
CA LEU A 1081 22.85 -18.41 -52.82
C LEU A 1081 23.89 -18.61 -51.71
N ARG A 1082 24.48 -17.51 -51.25
CA ARG A 1082 25.30 -17.46 -50.04
C ARG A 1082 24.68 -16.49 -49.04
N LEU A 1083 24.44 -16.94 -47.80
CA LEU A 1083 24.06 -16.10 -46.66
C LEU A 1083 25.21 -16.10 -45.64
N GLN A 1084 25.77 -14.91 -45.36
CA GLN A 1084 26.69 -14.69 -44.25
C GLN A 1084 25.88 -14.26 -43.03
N LEU A 1085 25.94 -15.05 -41.97
CA LEU A 1085 25.20 -14.90 -40.71
C LEU A 1085 26.20 -14.86 -39.56
N ASN A 1086 26.70 -13.67 -39.26
CA ASN A 1086 27.81 -13.44 -38.35
C ASN A 1086 29.07 -14.25 -38.75
N LYS A 1087 29.46 -15.25 -37.95
CA LYS A 1087 30.62 -16.12 -38.23
C LYS A 1087 30.29 -17.31 -39.13
N HIS A 1088 29.02 -17.55 -39.42
CA HIS A 1088 28.56 -18.70 -40.18
C HIS A 1088 28.24 -18.30 -41.63
N ALA A 1089 28.65 -19.11 -42.60
CA ALA A 1089 28.26 -18.95 -43.99
C ALA A 1089 27.42 -20.16 -44.40
N LEU A 1090 26.23 -19.91 -44.93
CA LEU A 1090 25.36 -20.93 -45.52
C LEU A 1090 25.37 -20.76 -47.03
N GLU A 1091 25.60 -21.86 -47.76
CA GLU A 1091 25.61 -21.87 -49.22
C GLU A 1091 24.80 -23.05 -49.76
N ALA A 1092 24.00 -22.81 -50.80
CA ALA A 1092 23.25 -23.85 -51.50
C ALA A 1092 23.12 -23.51 -52.99
N ASN A 1093 23.21 -24.52 -53.87
CA ASN A 1093 22.89 -24.33 -55.28
C ASN A 1093 21.38 -24.43 -55.51
N GLU A 1094 20.93 -24.00 -56.68
CA GLU A 1094 19.52 -24.10 -57.07
C GLU A 1094 19.04 -25.56 -57.09
N GLY A 1095 17.99 -25.83 -56.32
CA GLY A 1095 17.42 -27.16 -56.09
C GLY A 1095 17.96 -27.88 -54.85
N GLU A 1096 18.94 -27.31 -54.15
CA GLU A 1096 19.45 -27.83 -52.86
C GLU A 1096 18.87 -27.01 -51.69
N PRO A 1097 18.49 -27.64 -50.57
CA PRO A 1097 17.99 -26.91 -49.41
C PRO A 1097 19.12 -26.19 -48.66
N LEU A 1098 18.81 -25.02 -48.10
CA LEU A 1098 19.68 -24.33 -47.15
C LEU A 1098 19.46 -24.92 -45.75
N ARG A 1099 20.54 -25.23 -45.02
CA ARG A 1099 20.48 -25.90 -43.72
C ARG A 1099 20.95 -25.00 -42.58
N PHE A 1100 20.08 -24.76 -41.59
CA PHE A 1100 20.37 -23.99 -40.38
C PHE A 1100 20.59 -24.91 -39.18
N GLU A 1101 21.86 -25.26 -38.92
CA GLU A 1101 22.23 -26.25 -37.89
C GLU A 1101 21.75 -25.91 -36.47
N GLY A 1102 21.66 -24.63 -36.11
CA GLY A 1102 21.19 -24.18 -34.80
C GLY A 1102 19.67 -24.26 -34.58
N ARG A 1103 18.87 -24.58 -35.61
CA ARG A 1103 17.40 -24.59 -35.56
C ARG A 1103 16.82 -25.94 -35.15
N ALA A 1104 15.86 -25.91 -34.23
CA ALA A 1104 15.07 -27.08 -33.83
C ALA A 1104 13.88 -27.37 -34.76
N VAL A 1105 13.34 -26.32 -35.40
CA VAL A 1105 12.24 -26.38 -36.37
C VAL A 1105 12.66 -25.59 -37.61
N ARG A 1106 12.12 -25.93 -38.81
CA ARG A 1106 12.49 -25.26 -40.08
C ARG A 1106 14.01 -25.25 -40.34
N ARG A 1107 14.66 -26.38 -40.03
CA ARG A 1107 16.12 -26.56 -40.19
C ARG A 1107 16.55 -26.61 -41.66
N GLU A 1108 15.77 -27.26 -42.50
CA GLU A 1108 15.97 -27.27 -43.95
C GLU A 1108 14.95 -26.31 -44.58
N GLN A 1109 15.41 -25.40 -45.42
CA GLN A 1109 14.58 -24.41 -46.10
C GLN A 1109 14.88 -24.42 -47.61
N ASP A 1110 13.84 -24.40 -48.44
CA ASP A 1110 13.99 -24.13 -49.87
C ASP A 1110 14.33 -22.66 -50.07
N TRP A 1111 15.59 -22.38 -50.45
CA TRP A 1111 16.03 -21.01 -50.57
C TRP A 1111 15.35 -20.24 -51.71
N ALA A 1112 14.77 -20.93 -52.70
CA ALA A 1112 13.96 -20.29 -53.74
C ALA A 1112 12.64 -19.73 -53.18
N ARG A 1113 12.18 -20.21 -52.02
CA ARG A 1113 10.97 -19.74 -51.32
C ARG A 1113 11.27 -18.77 -50.18
N LEU A 1114 12.53 -18.48 -49.90
CA LEU A 1114 12.91 -17.41 -48.98
C LEU A 1114 12.58 -16.05 -49.61
N PRO A 1115 12.29 -15.02 -48.79
CA PRO A 1115 12.10 -13.67 -49.30
C PRO A 1115 13.38 -13.20 -49.97
N VAL A 1116 13.24 -12.51 -51.10
CA VAL A 1116 14.38 -11.89 -51.76
C VAL A 1116 14.95 -10.79 -50.84
N SER A 1117 16.27 -10.76 -50.69
CA SER A 1117 16.98 -9.73 -49.93
C SER A 1117 18.29 -9.33 -50.58
N GLY A 1118 18.97 -8.29 -50.08
CA GLY A 1118 20.18 -7.75 -50.72
C GLY A 1118 19.90 -7.05 -52.05
N ILE A 1119 18.68 -6.54 -52.21
CA ILE A 1119 18.24 -5.74 -53.35
C ILE A 1119 18.13 -4.27 -52.91
N SER A 1120 18.36 -3.36 -53.83
CA SER A 1120 18.12 -1.92 -53.61
C SER A 1120 16.71 -1.52 -54.04
N PHE A 1121 16.27 -0.33 -53.63
CA PHE A 1121 14.99 0.21 -54.10
C PHE A 1121 14.96 0.38 -55.62
N GLU A 1122 16.12 0.68 -56.24
CA GLU A 1122 16.24 0.79 -57.70
C GLU A 1122 16.05 -0.57 -58.39
N ASP A 1123 16.56 -1.65 -57.78
CA ASP A 1123 16.36 -3.01 -58.29
C ASP A 1123 14.90 -3.44 -58.17
N ALA A 1124 14.28 -3.19 -57.02
CA ALA A 1124 12.86 -3.47 -56.79
C ALA A 1124 11.97 -2.73 -57.82
N ARG A 1125 12.31 -1.48 -58.14
CA ARG A 1125 11.62 -0.70 -59.19
C ARG A 1125 11.76 -1.33 -60.58
N ALA A 1126 12.93 -1.86 -60.93
CA ALA A 1126 13.13 -2.58 -62.19
C ALA A 1126 12.31 -3.87 -62.26
N TYR A 1127 12.21 -4.60 -61.15
CA TYR A 1127 11.35 -5.78 -61.02
C TYR A 1127 9.87 -5.45 -61.19
N LEU A 1128 9.37 -4.38 -60.56
CA LEU A 1128 7.98 -3.90 -60.72
C LEU A 1128 7.68 -3.53 -62.18
N ALA A 1129 8.58 -2.78 -62.83
CA ALA A 1129 8.44 -2.42 -64.24
C ALA A 1129 8.43 -3.65 -65.17
N TRP A 1130 9.17 -4.71 -64.81
CA TRP A 1130 9.12 -5.98 -65.52
C TRP A 1130 7.78 -6.69 -65.36
N LEU A 1131 7.22 -6.74 -64.15
CA LEU A 1131 5.89 -7.33 -63.89
C LEU A 1131 4.78 -6.63 -64.69
N ASP A 1132 4.82 -5.30 -64.73
CA ASP A 1132 3.85 -4.49 -65.48
C ASP A 1132 3.99 -4.71 -66.99
N ARG A 1133 5.22 -4.57 -67.52
CA ARG A 1133 5.50 -4.72 -68.96
C ARG A 1133 5.18 -6.12 -69.50
N THR A 1134 5.37 -7.16 -68.68
CA THR A 1134 5.06 -8.56 -69.07
C THR A 1134 3.58 -8.89 -68.92
N GLY A 1135 2.77 -7.98 -68.35
CA GLY A 1135 1.36 -8.21 -68.07
C GLY A 1135 1.10 -9.23 -66.95
N ARG A 1136 2.14 -9.65 -66.21
CA ARG A 1136 2.01 -10.57 -65.08
C ARG A 1136 1.22 -9.93 -63.94
N VAL A 1137 1.53 -8.67 -63.66
CA VAL A 1137 0.80 -7.84 -62.69
C VAL A 1137 0.66 -6.45 -63.29
N PRO A 1138 -0.43 -6.18 -64.04
CA PRO A 1138 -0.68 -4.86 -64.61
C PRO A 1138 -0.76 -3.79 -63.51
N GLY A 1139 -0.08 -2.66 -63.69
CA GLY A 1139 -0.01 -1.58 -62.72
C GLY A 1139 0.86 -1.89 -61.50
N ALA A 1140 1.80 -2.84 -61.60
CA ALA A 1140 2.70 -3.17 -60.50
C ALA A 1140 3.50 -1.95 -60.01
N ARG A 1141 3.41 -1.68 -58.72
CA ARG A 1141 4.06 -0.55 -58.02
C ARG A 1141 4.40 -0.91 -56.58
N PHE A 1142 5.13 0.00 -55.91
CA PHE A 1142 5.29 -0.08 -54.47
C PHE A 1142 3.95 0.20 -53.78
N CYS A 1143 3.75 -0.43 -52.62
CA CYS A 1143 2.66 -0.03 -51.74
C CYS A 1143 2.94 1.37 -51.21
N HIS A 1144 1.93 2.25 -51.21
CA HIS A 1144 2.02 3.47 -50.42
C HIS A 1144 2.04 3.09 -48.93
N GLU A 1145 2.78 3.83 -48.10
CA GLU A 1145 2.87 3.53 -46.66
C GLU A 1145 1.50 3.35 -45.97
N ARG A 1146 0.49 4.16 -46.34
CA ARG A 1146 -0.87 4.04 -45.79
C ARG A 1146 -1.60 2.80 -46.29
N GLU A 1147 -1.39 2.42 -47.55
CA GLU A 1147 -1.94 1.19 -48.12
C GLU A 1147 -1.31 -0.02 -47.44
N TRP A 1148 0.01 -0.01 -47.26
CA TRP A 1148 0.76 -1.06 -46.58
C TRP A 1148 0.29 -1.23 -45.13
N GLU A 1149 0.19 -0.13 -44.38
CA GLU A 1149 -0.23 -0.17 -42.98
C GLU A 1149 -1.69 -0.63 -42.84
N ARG A 1150 -2.58 -0.18 -43.72
CA ARG A 1150 -3.95 -0.68 -43.78
C ARG A 1150 -3.99 -2.17 -44.10
N ALA A 1151 -3.22 -2.61 -45.09
CA ALA A 1151 -3.13 -4.00 -45.50
C ALA A 1151 -2.62 -4.91 -44.36
N ALA A 1152 -1.70 -4.40 -43.54
CA ALA A 1152 -1.14 -5.09 -42.37
C ALA A 1152 -2.15 -5.17 -41.22
N ARG A 1153 -2.78 -4.04 -40.83
CA ARG A 1153 -3.55 -3.98 -39.56
C ARG A 1153 -5.07 -4.01 -39.71
N GLY A 1154 -5.61 -3.82 -40.91
CA GLY A 1154 -7.05 -3.69 -41.13
C GLY A 1154 -7.58 -2.30 -40.80
N ALA A 1155 -8.63 -2.22 -39.97
CA ALA A 1155 -9.34 -0.98 -39.67
C ALA A 1155 -9.02 -0.36 -38.30
N ASP A 1156 -8.46 -1.15 -37.38
CA ASP A 1156 -8.28 -0.76 -35.98
C ASP A 1156 -6.80 -0.50 -35.63
N GLY A 1157 -6.54 -0.07 -34.39
CA GLY A 1157 -5.20 0.32 -33.93
C GLY A 1157 -4.32 -0.84 -33.46
N ARG A 1158 -4.47 -2.06 -33.99
CA ARG A 1158 -3.66 -3.23 -33.55
C ARG A 1158 -2.16 -3.04 -33.84
N ALA A 1159 -1.31 -3.48 -32.93
CA ALA A 1159 0.15 -3.31 -33.02
C ALA A 1159 0.81 -4.24 -34.06
N PHE A 1160 0.26 -5.45 -34.20
CA PHE A 1160 0.65 -6.49 -35.15
C PHE A 1160 -0.58 -6.94 -35.95
N PRO A 1161 -0.41 -7.58 -37.12
CA PRO A 1161 -1.53 -7.94 -38.00
C PRO A 1161 -2.66 -8.74 -37.31
N HIS A 1162 -2.31 -9.59 -36.34
CA HIS A 1162 -3.23 -10.45 -35.61
C HIS A 1162 -3.66 -9.91 -34.23
N GLY A 1163 -3.10 -8.80 -33.74
CA GLY A 1163 -3.44 -8.30 -32.40
C GLY A 1163 -2.41 -7.33 -31.80
N ASN A 1164 -2.29 -7.34 -30.48
CA ASN A 1164 -1.41 -6.42 -29.73
C ASN A 1164 -0.19 -7.11 -29.10
N ARG A 1165 -0.10 -8.43 -29.23
CA ARG A 1165 1.02 -9.25 -28.74
C ARG A 1165 1.66 -9.98 -29.92
N LEU A 1166 2.95 -10.27 -29.81
CA LEU A 1166 3.70 -11.07 -30.77
C LEU A 1166 4.52 -12.11 -29.99
N GLU A 1167 4.25 -13.40 -30.24
CA GLU A 1167 5.04 -14.52 -29.74
C GLU A 1167 6.09 -14.96 -30.76
N ALA A 1168 7.09 -15.73 -30.31
CA ALA A 1168 8.20 -16.19 -31.14
C ALA A 1168 7.77 -16.99 -32.38
N GLU A 1169 6.64 -17.69 -32.31
CA GLU A 1169 6.12 -18.53 -33.40
C GLU A 1169 5.24 -17.78 -34.41
N ASP A 1170 4.79 -16.57 -34.08
CA ASP A 1170 3.83 -15.80 -34.87
C ASP A 1170 4.48 -15.08 -36.08
N ALA A 1171 5.78 -14.84 -36.04
CA ALA A 1171 6.54 -14.17 -37.10
C ALA A 1171 8.01 -14.60 -37.04
N ASN A 1172 8.78 -14.28 -38.07
CA ASN A 1172 10.24 -14.48 -38.06
C ASN A 1172 10.96 -13.19 -37.62
N PHE A 1173 11.49 -13.16 -36.39
CA PHE A 1173 12.21 -12.03 -35.76
C PHE A 1173 13.21 -12.55 -34.72
N ASP A 1174 13.87 -11.66 -33.96
CA ASP A 1174 15.01 -12.02 -33.10
C ASP A 1174 14.76 -13.17 -32.10
N GLN A 1175 13.51 -13.34 -31.64
CA GLN A 1175 13.14 -14.36 -30.66
C GLN A 1175 12.66 -15.69 -31.28
N THR A 1176 12.34 -15.73 -32.57
CA THR A 1176 11.79 -16.93 -33.24
C THR A 1176 12.63 -18.18 -33.01
N TYR A 1177 13.95 -18.01 -33.00
CA TYR A 1177 14.92 -19.07 -32.73
C TYR A 1177 15.71 -18.86 -31.43
N GLY A 1178 15.13 -18.15 -30.46
CA GLY A 1178 15.70 -17.96 -29.12
C GLY A 1178 16.98 -17.13 -29.09
N ARG A 1179 17.15 -16.18 -30.04
CA ARG A 1179 18.31 -15.28 -30.16
C ARG A 1179 19.66 -16.00 -30.32
N LYS A 1180 19.64 -17.23 -30.85
CA LYS A 1180 20.85 -18.02 -31.10
C LYS A 1180 21.48 -17.61 -32.43
N THR A 1181 22.77 -17.24 -32.38
CA THR A 1181 23.49 -16.68 -33.55
C THR A 1181 23.62 -17.65 -34.72
N ASP A 1182 23.65 -18.95 -34.45
CA ASP A 1182 23.74 -20.05 -35.43
C ASP A 1182 22.37 -20.53 -35.95
N ALA A 1183 21.28 -19.96 -35.42
CA ALA A 1183 19.91 -20.25 -35.83
C ALA A 1183 19.23 -19.10 -36.59
N PHE A 1184 19.81 -17.89 -36.56
CA PHE A 1184 19.27 -16.73 -37.25
C PHE A 1184 19.21 -16.90 -38.77
N GLY A 1185 18.16 -16.35 -39.39
CA GLY A 1185 18.03 -16.24 -40.82
C GLY A 1185 16.58 -16.11 -41.27
N PRO A 1186 16.33 -15.89 -42.57
CA PRO A 1186 14.99 -15.86 -43.12
C PRO A 1186 14.31 -17.23 -43.03
N ASP A 1187 12.99 -17.22 -43.13
CA ASP A 1187 12.14 -18.41 -43.22
C ASP A 1187 11.44 -18.39 -44.58
N GLU A 1188 11.02 -19.57 -45.05
CA GLU A 1188 10.19 -19.67 -46.26
C GLU A 1188 8.96 -18.79 -46.11
N VAL A 1189 8.69 -17.98 -47.13
CA VAL A 1189 7.55 -17.07 -47.16
C VAL A 1189 6.25 -17.87 -46.96
N GLY A 1190 5.41 -17.42 -46.02
CA GLY A 1190 4.18 -18.08 -45.59
C GLY A 1190 4.34 -19.01 -44.38
N SER A 1191 5.52 -19.08 -43.76
CA SER A 1191 5.81 -19.96 -42.61
C SER A 1191 5.05 -19.63 -41.32
N HIS A 1192 4.44 -18.44 -41.26
CA HIS A 1192 3.78 -17.91 -40.06
C HIS A 1192 2.31 -17.50 -40.32
N PRO A 1193 1.41 -18.45 -40.61
CA PRO A 1193 0.02 -18.14 -40.95
C PRO A 1193 -0.82 -17.60 -39.78
N ALA A 1194 -0.36 -17.79 -38.54
CA ALA A 1194 -1.05 -17.29 -37.34
C ALA A 1194 -1.10 -15.76 -37.29
N SER A 1195 -0.11 -15.08 -37.88
CA SER A 1195 -0.06 -13.63 -37.98
C SER A 1195 -0.69 -13.07 -39.25
N ALA A 1196 -1.58 -13.82 -39.91
CA ALA A 1196 -2.28 -13.33 -41.09
C ALA A 1196 -3.03 -12.01 -40.80
N SER A 1197 -2.90 -11.05 -41.71
CA SER A 1197 -3.60 -9.78 -41.60
C SER A 1197 -5.12 -9.94 -41.69
N PRO A 1198 -5.91 -8.92 -41.32
CA PRO A 1198 -7.38 -8.96 -41.49
C PRO A 1198 -7.85 -9.23 -42.92
N PHE A 1199 -7.01 -8.89 -43.91
CA PHE A 1199 -7.23 -9.17 -45.33
C PHE A 1199 -6.70 -10.54 -45.76
N GLY A 1200 -5.90 -11.23 -44.92
CA GLY A 1200 -5.33 -12.55 -45.18
C GLY A 1200 -3.93 -12.51 -45.80
N LEU A 1201 -3.19 -11.41 -45.62
CA LEU A 1201 -1.79 -11.31 -46.04
C LEU A 1201 -0.89 -11.96 -45.00
N LEU A 1202 0.18 -12.61 -45.46
CA LEU A 1202 1.16 -13.31 -44.62
C LEU A 1202 2.44 -12.50 -44.53
N ASP A 1203 3.22 -12.72 -43.46
CA ASP A 1203 4.55 -12.15 -43.27
C ASP A 1203 4.59 -10.62 -43.34
N MET A 1204 3.51 -9.94 -42.95
CA MET A 1204 3.48 -8.47 -42.83
C MET A 1204 4.32 -7.96 -41.63
N THR A 1205 4.85 -8.88 -40.84
CA THR A 1205 5.66 -8.66 -39.65
C THR A 1205 6.79 -9.68 -39.64
N GLY A 1206 8.02 -9.21 -39.53
CA GLY A 1206 9.22 -10.05 -39.55
C GLY A 1206 9.64 -10.47 -40.96
N ASN A 1207 10.52 -11.48 -41.03
CA ASN A 1207 11.17 -11.96 -42.23
C ASN A 1207 12.04 -10.88 -42.91
N VAL A 1208 11.52 -10.05 -43.81
CA VAL A 1208 12.27 -8.90 -44.34
C VAL A 1208 11.48 -7.60 -44.25
N TYR A 1209 12.20 -6.50 -44.10
CA TYR A 1209 11.65 -5.18 -44.28
C TYR A 1209 11.16 -5.01 -45.71
N GLU A 1210 9.97 -4.47 -45.89
CA GLU A 1210 9.37 -4.25 -47.20
C GLU A 1210 9.52 -2.79 -47.63
N PHE A 1211 10.03 -2.56 -48.84
CA PHE A 1211 10.05 -1.24 -49.46
C PHE A 1211 8.64 -0.68 -49.68
N THR A 1212 8.43 0.56 -49.25
CA THR A 1212 7.18 1.32 -49.44
C THR A 1212 7.46 2.71 -50.00
N GLN A 1213 6.48 3.27 -50.72
CA GLN A 1213 6.56 4.65 -51.14
C GLN A 1213 6.18 5.57 -49.98
N SER A 1214 7.15 6.40 -49.55
CA SER A 1214 7.03 7.28 -48.38
C SER A 1214 5.83 8.23 -48.47
N MET A 1215 5.19 8.48 -47.32
CA MET A 1215 4.25 9.59 -47.12
C MET A 1215 4.97 10.94 -47.09
N GLY A 1216 6.29 10.96 -47.05
CA GLY A 1216 7.09 12.17 -46.98
C GLY A 1216 7.46 12.74 -48.35
N ALA A 1217 8.73 13.13 -48.50
CA ALA A 1217 9.22 13.68 -49.74
C ALA A 1217 9.27 12.60 -50.83
N ARG A 1218 9.20 13.01 -52.10
CA ARG A 1218 9.20 12.06 -53.24
C ARG A 1218 10.44 11.17 -53.30
N GLU A 1219 11.54 11.63 -52.72
CA GLU A 1219 12.84 10.94 -52.71
C GLU A 1219 13.05 10.10 -51.44
N GLU A 1220 12.23 10.28 -50.39
CA GLU A 1220 12.31 9.46 -49.18
C GLU A 1220 11.78 8.05 -49.46
N ILE A 1221 12.51 7.04 -48.99
CA ILE A 1221 12.09 5.63 -49.07
C ILE A 1221 11.91 5.12 -47.65
N ALA A 1222 10.71 4.63 -47.38
CA ALA A 1222 10.38 4.02 -46.09
C ALA A 1222 10.37 2.49 -46.24
N ILE A 1223 10.93 1.81 -45.26
CA ILE A 1223 10.83 0.36 -45.10
C ILE A 1223 10.01 0.02 -43.86
N ARG A 1224 9.20 -1.04 -43.94
CA ARG A 1224 8.23 -1.43 -42.91
C ARG A 1224 8.19 -2.94 -42.69
N GLY A 1225 7.58 -3.41 -41.60
CA GLY A 1225 7.38 -4.84 -41.32
C GLY A 1225 8.45 -5.48 -40.42
N GLY A 1226 9.69 -4.97 -40.42
CA GLY A 1226 10.77 -5.55 -39.61
C GLY A 1226 11.46 -6.74 -40.30
N SER A 1227 12.50 -7.31 -39.69
CA SER A 1227 13.21 -8.47 -40.26
C SER A 1227 13.65 -9.47 -39.19
N TRP A 1228 14.01 -10.68 -39.63
CA TRP A 1228 14.32 -11.87 -38.84
C TRP A 1228 15.42 -11.72 -37.77
N TYR A 1229 16.25 -10.68 -37.79
CA TYR A 1229 17.25 -10.41 -36.74
C TYR A 1229 16.94 -9.21 -35.85
N PHE A 1230 15.85 -8.49 -36.10
CA PHE A 1230 15.45 -7.34 -35.29
C PHE A 1230 14.48 -7.71 -34.18
N ASP A 1231 14.47 -6.88 -33.15
CA ASP A 1231 13.62 -7.07 -31.98
C ASP A 1231 12.14 -6.85 -32.28
N ARG A 1232 11.30 -7.21 -31.30
CA ARG A 1232 9.85 -7.05 -31.37
C ARG A 1232 9.38 -5.61 -31.61
N VAL A 1233 10.14 -4.60 -31.20
CA VAL A 1233 9.76 -3.19 -31.39
C VAL A 1233 9.91 -2.80 -32.85
N SER A 1234 10.97 -3.28 -33.49
CA SER A 1234 11.29 -3.01 -34.88
C SER A 1234 10.26 -3.59 -35.86
N VAL A 1235 9.54 -4.65 -35.46
CA VAL A 1235 8.54 -5.32 -36.30
C VAL A 1235 7.11 -4.81 -36.07
N LEU A 1236 6.92 -3.76 -35.27
CA LEU A 1236 5.61 -3.11 -35.10
C LEU A 1236 5.11 -2.54 -36.44
N VAL A 1237 3.81 -2.69 -36.70
CA VAL A 1237 3.20 -2.22 -37.96
C VAL A 1237 3.38 -0.71 -38.17
N ALA A 1238 3.35 0.06 -37.08
CA ALA A 1238 3.53 1.51 -37.11
C ALA A 1238 4.99 1.95 -37.28
N ASN A 1239 5.97 1.04 -37.16
CA ASN A 1239 7.39 1.38 -37.28
C ASN A 1239 7.72 1.80 -38.71
N ARG A 1240 8.53 2.85 -38.82
CA ARG A 1240 8.99 3.46 -40.07
C ARG A 1240 10.48 3.68 -39.98
N THR A 1241 11.22 3.05 -40.88
CA THR A 1241 12.66 3.28 -41.04
C THR A 1241 12.92 3.82 -42.44
N PHE A 1242 13.81 4.80 -42.55
CA PHE A 1242 14.17 5.40 -43.84
C PHE A 1242 15.53 4.87 -44.29
N VAL A 1243 15.66 4.61 -45.60
CA VAL A 1243 16.88 4.08 -46.20
C VAL A 1243 17.22 4.83 -47.48
N GLU A 1244 18.50 4.82 -47.86
CA GLU A 1244 18.92 5.41 -49.13
C GLU A 1244 18.53 4.49 -50.31
N PRO A 1245 18.18 5.04 -51.49
CA PRO A 1245 17.70 4.24 -52.62
C PRO A 1245 18.62 3.11 -53.09
N ARG A 1246 19.93 3.28 -52.90
CA ARG A 1246 20.96 2.33 -53.35
C ARG A 1246 21.45 1.39 -52.26
N THR A 1247 20.98 1.54 -51.02
CA THR A 1247 21.34 0.65 -49.93
C THR A 1247 20.86 -0.77 -50.26
N ARG A 1248 21.75 -1.74 -50.04
CA ARG A 1248 21.45 -3.17 -50.17
C ARG A 1248 21.75 -3.86 -48.85
N ASP A 1249 20.72 -4.44 -48.26
CA ASP A 1249 20.77 -5.02 -46.92
C ASP A 1249 20.16 -6.43 -46.91
N ILE A 1250 20.69 -7.31 -46.06
CA ILE A 1250 20.26 -8.71 -45.97
C ILE A 1250 18.85 -8.86 -45.37
N GLY A 1251 18.41 -7.87 -44.57
CA GLY A 1251 17.10 -7.84 -43.94
C GLY A 1251 16.05 -7.06 -44.71
N THR A 1252 16.33 -6.58 -45.93
CA THR A 1252 15.41 -5.74 -46.72
C THR A 1252 15.06 -6.39 -48.05
N GLY A 1253 13.76 -6.48 -48.32
CA GLY A 1253 13.15 -7.03 -49.53
C GLY A 1253 11.93 -6.22 -49.98
N MET A 1254 10.91 -6.88 -50.54
CA MET A 1254 9.75 -6.17 -51.10
C MET A 1254 8.48 -7.00 -51.17
N ARG A 1255 7.35 -6.28 -51.24
CA ARG A 1255 6.04 -6.77 -51.62
C ARG A 1255 5.48 -5.92 -52.75
N VAL A 1256 4.68 -6.55 -53.62
CA VAL A 1256 4.09 -5.88 -54.79
C VAL A 1256 2.70 -5.38 -54.45
N CYS A 1257 2.43 -4.11 -54.74
CA CYS A 1257 1.07 -3.57 -54.85
C CYS A 1257 0.74 -3.29 -56.32
N ALA A 1258 -0.54 -3.18 -56.64
CA ALA A 1258 -1.01 -2.76 -57.95
C ALA A 1258 -2.31 -1.98 -57.82
N ASP A 1259 -2.63 -1.20 -58.85
CA ASP A 1259 -3.90 -0.47 -58.88
C ASP A 1259 -5.08 -1.44 -58.95
N ALA A 1260 -6.17 -1.09 -58.27
CA ALA A 1260 -7.38 -1.89 -58.35
C ALA A 1260 -7.95 -1.89 -59.78
N PRO A 1261 -8.58 -3.00 -60.20
CA PRO A 1261 -9.35 -3.00 -61.45
C PRO A 1261 -10.39 -1.88 -61.39
N GLY A 1262 -10.56 -1.17 -62.52
CA GLY A 1262 -11.63 -0.19 -62.65
C GLY A 1262 -13.00 -0.81 -62.34
N PRO A 1263 -13.98 0.00 -61.88
CA PRO A 1263 -15.33 -0.48 -61.55
C PRO A 1263 -16.06 -1.12 -62.73
#